data_AF-A0A836TEH9-F1
#
_entry.id   AF-A0A836TEH9-F1
#
_cell.length_a   1.000
_cell.length_b   1.000
_cell.length_c   1.000
_cell.angle_alpha   90.00
_cell.angle_beta   90.00
_cell.angle_gamma   90.00
#
_symmetry.space_group_name_H-M   'P 1'
#
loop_
_entity.id
_entity.type
_entity.pdbx_description
1 polymer ?
#
loop_
_entity_poly.entity_id
_entity_poly.type
_entity_poly.pdbx_seq_one_letter_code
_entity_poly.pdbx_strand_id
1 'polypeptide(L)'
;FCRLTKNTSSRNSSLIVNETELNARSSKRTGRVMYVDKSALPQYQTDNYLLLDYFDSDSYSYTVQYRQYGFLDSADLTNNPPTLGNQFTIELRFKYDDGGVAGGQIIGSANFKAPFIKFQALEHGKRIQYGFGDKTITVDKPDSVNFENWHHIATTFDETNYKLYLDGVELNNSTDLSGLTPPEPVTMIGSYKGHRKLPPWLGKIDEVRIWNDTRTQDEILANMNKTLVGNESGLVAYYPMDVNNNWEIIDKTNNANHAKITNAEILPRFFDNSSCTNGPDGTTSCPYPTIRSALDNVTSGDHVYIRQGRYTELLNKRLLNVDLDRHRGFSRSSFRNESDLFQDAFLKEEEKIIFEGYPGEEVIIDGTVALNDNNSNWEQYSHQLDNGTSISIYKTVIDFDNITKEIMKPVDNISQVFVNGRYMIPAMPMNFKNPTDPTTGNPNNPEPGTVWAGIGRSPFSYSANDTSSWGPDSEWGHDWYMPGKLEHLDNPEEWAFDSANNTLYLYASDNYTPSSTNVRVRIRDRIMNFDAAYNFAIKNVHFFAGSVRTGGSSYWTIEDSKFSFSSDMLARKGNSSTDGSNITIRNTIFEFINEQYPWATYGTMYPTFENVLFRYNDWFADSARYLLVDRNYRGTRMHPKFKRGDSIFRFVTIENSYTAGIFPSYGSLIEYTRLENLYDGCDCSSIQRNGAGSLYSTTRYTWMINAPGLNGLRFDSGCGGDNGDIYNVVSIGQNRGFRLKGDYHDVYHVTAYDNERQDISLPEYKFCGLDHESDDHRGNWNSNLYNSIAHGSMECTSRLCRPLKNTQVEIEGETLTWMHFYNLERAGIWFGRSMSVNVYGNPNWRPPFATPKFEMQAPWIRFRGFSESRLIEKFGANPWNVPAQDYDFRPKKGSYLIDSGVVIPGVNNGEDVDNSIVKAKPGYGNLENKDLNEEDCTLFNHPNLYSGQNRKYVGDAPDIGAYEYGDSVYWIPGYRYPHPSVPIPNDGAVDVLIDYSLVWNYPYKKDYSNTEATVTVS
;
A
#
# COMPACT_ATOMS: atom_id res chain seq x y z
N PHE A 1 -8.67 21.18 26.14
CA PHE A 1 -9.56 22.17 25.53
C PHE A 1 -10.28 21.50 24.36
N CYS A 2 -11.56 21.18 24.53
CA CYS A 2 -12.42 20.61 23.50
C CYS A 2 -13.20 21.72 22.80
N ARG A 3 -13.22 21.73 21.47
CA ARG A 3 -14.29 22.37 20.69
C ARG A 3 -14.91 21.31 19.78
N LEU A 4 -16.06 20.83 20.23
CA LEU A 4 -17.02 20.04 19.48
C LEU A 4 -17.61 20.93 18.38
N THR A 5 -17.53 20.52 17.12
CA THR A 5 -18.39 21.05 16.05
C THR A 5 -19.46 20.03 15.71
N LYS A 6 -20.71 20.49 15.87
CA LYS A 6 -21.98 19.81 15.60
C LYS A 6 -22.23 19.63 14.10
N ASN A 7 -22.89 18.51 13.78
CA ASN A 7 -23.89 18.27 12.73
C ASN A 7 -23.70 18.86 11.33
N THR A 8 -23.69 17.96 10.32
CA THR A 8 -24.76 17.95 9.30
C THR A 8 -25.05 16.52 8.84
N SER A 9 -26.32 16.14 8.93
CA SER A 9 -26.95 14.87 8.54
C SER A 9 -27.29 14.78 7.04
N SER A 10 -27.50 13.53 6.60
CA SER A 10 -28.23 13.05 5.40
C SER A 10 -27.48 12.93 4.05
N ARG A 11 -27.35 11.69 3.55
CA ARG A 11 -28.07 11.12 2.39
C ARG A 11 -27.71 9.62 2.19
N ASN A 12 -28.74 8.77 2.03
CA ASN A 12 -28.72 7.40 1.44
C ASN A 12 -28.16 7.48 -0.01
N SER A 13 -27.73 6.46 -0.77
CA SER A 13 -27.95 5.01 -0.84
C SER A 13 -26.93 4.38 -1.84
N SER A 14 -26.85 3.05 -1.86
CA SER A 14 -26.64 2.12 -3.01
C SER A 14 -25.69 2.44 -4.19
N LEU A 15 -24.99 1.39 -4.61
CA LEU A 15 -23.99 1.25 -5.67
C LEU A 15 -24.48 1.39 -7.13
N ILE A 16 -25.45 2.26 -7.39
CA ILE A 16 -25.79 2.76 -8.73
C ILE A 16 -26.17 4.23 -8.55
N VAL A 17 -25.36 5.14 -9.11
CA VAL A 17 -25.62 6.59 -9.08
C VAL A 17 -26.59 6.93 -10.20
N ASN A 18 -27.83 7.27 -9.86
CA ASN A 18 -28.72 7.96 -10.80
C ASN A 18 -28.28 9.43 -10.94
N GLU A 19 -28.29 9.93 -12.19
CA GLU A 19 -27.74 11.23 -12.64
C GLU A 19 -28.23 12.50 -11.88
N THR A 20 -29.28 12.41 -11.07
CA THR A 20 -29.98 13.60 -10.53
C THR A 20 -29.44 14.15 -9.21
N GLU A 21 -28.54 13.44 -8.50
CA GLU A 21 -27.98 13.92 -7.21
C GLU A 21 -26.64 14.67 -7.30
N LEU A 22 -26.00 14.74 -8.47
CA LEU A 22 -24.69 15.40 -8.69
C LEU A 22 -24.69 16.89 -8.32
N ASN A 23 -25.83 17.57 -8.42
CA ASN A 23 -25.94 19.02 -8.20
C ASN A 23 -26.03 19.45 -6.71
N ALA A 24 -26.27 18.52 -5.77
CA ALA A 24 -26.49 18.91 -4.37
C ALA A 24 -25.21 18.95 -3.52
N ARG A 25 -24.19 18.13 -3.86
CA ARG A 25 -22.91 18.05 -3.11
C ARG A 25 -21.87 19.11 -3.51
N SER A 26 -22.05 19.82 -4.62
CA SER A 26 -21.16 20.91 -5.06
C SER A 26 -21.34 22.20 -4.24
N SER A 27 -22.47 22.37 -3.54
CA SER A 27 -22.86 23.63 -2.89
C SER A 27 -21.99 24.12 -1.72
N LYS A 28 -21.02 23.31 -1.26
CA LYS A 28 -20.03 23.69 -0.22
C LYS A 28 -18.58 23.71 -0.70
N ARG A 29 -18.29 23.35 -1.95
CA ARG A 29 -16.94 23.38 -2.50
C ARG A 29 -16.72 24.66 -3.29
N THR A 30 -15.56 25.26 -3.09
CA THR A 30 -15.12 26.51 -3.72
C THR A 30 -14.26 26.25 -4.97
N GLY A 31 -13.74 25.03 -5.16
CA GLY A 31 -12.95 24.62 -6.32
C GLY A 31 -13.78 24.23 -7.55
N ARG A 32 -13.09 24.05 -8.68
CA ARG A 32 -13.66 23.74 -9.99
C ARG A 32 -14.03 22.26 -10.10
N VAL A 33 -14.98 21.95 -10.97
CA VAL A 33 -15.21 20.59 -11.47
C VAL A 33 -14.50 20.47 -12.81
N MET A 34 -13.61 19.49 -12.93
CA MET A 34 -12.80 19.26 -14.12
C MET A 34 -12.96 17.82 -14.61
N TYR A 35 -12.62 17.57 -15.87
CA TYR A 35 -12.75 16.29 -16.54
C TYR A 35 -11.43 15.86 -17.16
N VAL A 36 -11.11 14.58 -16.99
CA VAL A 36 -10.06 13.87 -17.73
C VAL A 36 -10.75 12.86 -18.66
N ASP A 37 -10.47 12.91 -19.95
CA ASP A 37 -11.02 11.99 -20.94
C ASP A 37 -9.97 11.64 -22.00
N LYS A 38 -9.44 10.42 -21.93
CA LYS A 38 -8.44 9.93 -22.90
C LYS A 38 -8.98 9.93 -24.34
N SER A 39 -10.29 9.77 -24.55
CA SER A 39 -10.89 9.75 -25.88
C SER A 39 -10.84 11.13 -26.56
N ALA A 40 -10.58 12.20 -25.80
CA ALA A 40 -10.40 13.55 -26.33
C ALA A 40 -9.01 13.79 -26.92
N LEU A 41 -8.06 12.86 -26.80
CA LEU A 41 -6.70 13.01 -27.33
C LEU A 41 -6.66 13.49 -28.81
N PRO A 42 -7.48 12.97 -29.75
CA PRO A 42 -7.48 13.43 -31.15
C PRO A 42 -7.94 14.88 -31.36
N GLN A 43 -8.51 15.55 -30.35
CA GLN A 43 -8.91 16.95 -30.42
C GLN A 43 -7.73 17.91 -30.31
N TYR A 44 -6.59 17.43 -29.81
CA TYR A 44 -5.42 18.24 -29.48
C TYR A 44 -4.25 17.96 -30.42
N GLN A 45 -3.53 19.03 -30.77
CA GLN A 45 -2.17 18.91 -31.29
C GLN A 45 -1.21 18.70 -30.10
N THR A 46 -0.09 18.02 -30.36
CA THR A 46 0.90 17.72 -29.33
C THR A 46 2.26 18.31 -29.68
N ASP A 47 2.97 18.77 -28.66
CA ASP A 47 4.34 19.26 -28.77
C ASP A 47 5.16 18.75 -27.58
N ASN A 48 6.29 18.11 -27.85
CA ASN A 48 7.00 17.36 -26.84
C ASN A 48 7.91 18.27 -26.01
N TYR A 49 8.06 17.97 -24.72
CA TYR A 49 9.05 18.60 -23.88
C TYR A 49 9.79 17.56 -23.05
N LEU A 50 11.04 17.87 -22.68
CA LEU A 50 11.83 17.09 -21.74
C LEU A 50 11.42 17.48 -20.32
N LEU A 51 10.92 16.53 -19.54
CA LEU A 51 10.66 16.68 -18.11
C LEU A 51 11.89 16.21 -17.33
N LEU A 52 12.48 17.12 -16.55
CA LEU A 52 13.51 16.79 -15.56
C LEU A 52 12.88 16.93 -14.18
N ASP A 53 12.65 15.81 -13.50
CA ASP A 53 11.98 15.81 -12.21
C ASP A 53 12.80 15.09 -11.11
N TYR A 54 12.13 14.84 -9.98
CA TYR A 54 12.77 14.29 -8.79
C TYR A 54 12.76 12.75 -8.74
N PHE A 55 12.05 12.14 -9.68
CA PHE A 55 11.72 10.74 -9.69
C PHE A 55 12.65 10.03 -10.66
N ASP A 56 13.18 8.89 -10.22
CA ASP A 56 13.89 7.97 -11.11
C ASP A 56 12.87 7.12 -11.86
N SER A 57 12.12 7.76 -12.78
CA SER A 57 10.99 7.17 -13.50
C SER A 57 10.04 6.36 -12.59
N ASP A 58 9.94 5.02 -12.77
CA ASP A 58 9.05 4.14 -12.01
C ASP A 58 9.68 3.52 -10.73
N SER A 59 10.90 3.92 -10.35
CA SER A 59 11.68 3.25 -9.28
C SER A 59 11.53 3.86 -7.89
N TYR A 60 11.91 5.12 -7.65
CA TYR A 60 11.87 5.78 -6.33
C TYR A 60 11.88 7.32 -6.48
N SER A 61 11.33 8.05 -5.50
CA SER A 61 11.67 9.48 -5.35
C SER A 61 13.04 9.57 -4.68
N TYR A 62 13.99 10.30 -5.26
CA TYR A 62 15.38 10.25 -4.81
C TYR A 62 15.53 10.87 -3.41
N THR A 63 15.83 10.07 -2.37
CA THR A 63 16.21 10.66 -1.08
C THR A 63 17.72 10.94 -0.99
N VAL A 64 18.15 12.21 -0.99
CA VAL A 64 19.58 12.66 -0.89
C VAL A 64 20.34 12.11 0.34
N GLN A 65 19.69 11.35 1.23
CA GLN A 65 20.39 10.64 2.31
C GLN A 65 21.41 9.60 1.79
N TYR A 66 21.28 9.13 0.53
CA TYR A 66 22.26 8.25 -0.09
C TYR A 66 22.91 8.90 -1.31
N ARG A 67 23.90 9.79 -1.08
CA ARG A 67 24.79 10.40 -2.10
C ARG A 67 25.69 9.39 -2.87
N GLN A 68 25.29 8.12 -2.91
CA GLN A 68 26.12 6.99 -3.35
C GLN A 68 25.65 6.41 -4.70
N TYR A 69 24.46 6.78 -5.20
CA TYR A 69 23.88 6.20 -6.42
C TYR A 69 23.35 7.24 -7.41
N GLY A 70 24.26 8.04 -7.97
CA GLY A 70 24.41 8.19 -9.42
C GLY A 70 23.40 8.89 -10.33
N PHE A 71 22.08 9.05 -10.07
CA PHE A 71 21.18 9.45 -11.18
C PHE A 71 20.02 10.38 -10.81
N LEU A 72 19.88 11.43 -11.64
CA LEU A 72 18.73 12.33 -11.80
C LEU A 72 18.63 12.60 -13.31
N ASP A 73 17.48 13.08 -13.73
CA ASP A 73 17.11 13.28 -15.11
C ASP A 73 18.08 14.18 -15.87
N SER A 74 18.49 13.76 -17.06
CA SER A 74 19.29 14.56 -17.98
C SER A 74 19.22 14.03 -19.41
N ALA A 75 19.67 14.86 -20.37
CA ALA A 75 20.01 14.40 -21.71
C ALA A 75 21.52 14.58 -21.95
N ASP A 76 22.18 13.48 -22.30
CA ASP A 76 23.62 13.36 -22.49
C ASP A 76 24.02 13.56 -23.95
N LEU A 77 24.93 14.51 -24.19
CA LEU A 77 25.44 14.87 -25.52
C LEU A 77 26.87 14.36 -25.76
N THR A 78 27.46 13.58 -24.84
CA THR A 78 28.89 13.22 -24.92
C THR A 78 29.30 12.36 -26.10
N ASN A 79 28.36 11.66 -26.75
CA ASN A 79 28.65 10.86 -27.94
C ASN A 79 29.07 11.72 -29.15
N ASN A 80 28.45 12.89 -29.31
CA ASN A 80 28.77 13.83 -30.38
C ASN A 80 28.49 15.28 -29.90
N PRO A 81 29.35 15.84 -29.03
CA PRO A 81 29.04 17.06 -28.30
C PRO A 81 29.20 18.31 -29.18
N PRO A 82 28.20 19.22 -29.23
CA PRO A 82 28.29 20.47 -29.98
C PRO A 82 29.47 21.34 -29.52
N THR A 83 30.38 21.65 -30.45
CA THR A 83 31.54 22.52 -30.21
C THR A 83 31.24 23.92 -30.74
N LEU A 84 31.58 24.94 -29.95
CA LEU A 84 31.34 26.35 -30.26
C LEU A 84 32.67 27.11 -30.39
N GLY A 85 32.72 28.02 -31.37
CA GLY A 85 33.84 28.94 -31.56
C GLY A 85 33.81 30.14 -30.63
N ASN A 86 34.50 31.21 -31.03
CA ASN A 86 34.51 32.49 -30.31
C ASN A 86 33.28 33.39 -30.60
N GLN A 87 32.39 32.96 -31.50
CA GLN A 87 31.09 33.57 -31.75
C GLN A 87 29.99 32.50 -31.67
N PHE A 88 28.98 32.70 -30.83
CA PHE A 88 27.93 31.69 -30.64
C PHE A 88 26.65 32.25 -30.01
N THR A 89 25.59 31.46 -30.10
CA THR A 89 24.33 31.64 -29.36
C THR A 89 23.85 30.32 -28.79
N ILE A 90 23.41 30.31 -27.53
CA ILE A 90 22.66 29.20 -26.94
C ILE A 90 21.30 29.75 -26.52
N GLU A 91 20.22 29.10 -26.92
CA GLU A 91 18.86 29.48 -26.55
C GLU A 91 17.97 28.26 -26.33
N LEU A 92 16.96 28.39 -25.48
CA LEU A 92 15.99 27.32 -25.18
C LEU A 92 14.72 27.89 -24.56
N ARG A 93 13.67 27.07 -24.51
CA ARG A 93 12.48 27.31 -23.70
C ARG A 93 12.54 26.48 -22.43
N PHE A 94 12.03 27.04 -21.34
CA PHE A 94 11.93 26.32 -20.08
C PHE A 94 10.71 26.74 -19.25
N LYS A 95 10.30 25.86 -18.34
CA LYS A 95 9.34 26.13 -17.27
C LYS A 95 9.85 25.47 -15.99
N TYR A 96 9.99 26.22 -14.92
CA TYR A 96 10.45 25.73 -13.62
C TYR A 96 9.36 24.87 -12.95
N ASP A 97 9.78 23.79 -12.27
CA ASP A 97 8.87 22.90 -11.52
C ASP A 97 9.58 22.36 -10.27
N ASP A 98 9.85 23.21 -9.26
CA ASP A 98 10.92 22.90 -8.30
C ASP A 98 10.61 22.89 -6.79
N GLY A 99 9.54 23.52 -6.32
CA GLY A 99 9.41 24.02 -4.94
C GLY A 99 10.60 23.86 -3.98
N GLY A 100 11.74 24.46 -4.34
CA GLY A 100 12.76 24.94 -3.40
C GLY A 100 14.15 24.35 -3.43
N VAL A 101 14.46 23.36 -4.26
CA VAL A 101 15.80 22.76 -4.28
C VAL A 101 16.54 22.99 -5.61
N ALA A 102 15.85 23.35 -6.70
CA ALA A 102 16.49 23.41 -7.99
C ALA A 102 17.31 24.70 -8.18
N GLY A 103 18.39 24.55 -8.92
CA GLY A 103 19.29 25.61 -9.34
C GLY A 103 20.57 25.02 -9.91
N GLY A 104 20.37 24.09 -10.83
CA GLY A 104 21.42 23.49 -11.64
C GLY A 104 21.60 24.20 -12.98
N GLN A 105 22.53 23.68 -13.76
CA GLN A 105 22.61 23.91 -15.21
C GLN A 105 21.38 23.41 -15.93
N ILE A 106 20.82 24.25 -16.79
CA ILE A 106 19.84 23.81 -17.78
C ILE A 106 20.55 23.31 -19.04
N ILE A 107 21.77 23.78 -19.30
CA ILE A 107 22.65 23.33 -20.38
C ILE A 107 24.12 23.62 -20.05
N GLY A 108 25.04 22.77 -20.53
CA GLY A 108 26.49 23.04 -20.46
C GLY A 108 27.33 21.77 -20.35
N SER A 109 28.34 21.77 -19.48
CA SER A 109 29.19 20.61 -19.17
C SER A 109 29.38 20.41 -17.67
N ALA A 110 29.67 19.18 -17.24
CA ALA A 110 29.76 18.80 -15.83
C ALA A 110 30.87 19.53 -15.03
N ASN A 111 31.86 20.08 -15.73
CA ASN A 111 32.97 20.84 -15.16
C ASN A 111 32.82 22.37 -15.39
N PHE A 112 31.69 22.83 -15.92
CA PHE A 112 31.40 24.25 -16.22
C PHE A 112 32.37 24.92 -17.20
N LYS A 113 33.07 24.13 -18.02
CA LYS A 113 34.05 24.63 -18.98
C LYS A 113 33.42 25.03 -20.31
N ALA A 114 32.40 24.29 -20.74
CA ALA A 114 31.60 24.66 -21.90
C ALA A 114 30.71 25.89 -21.60
N PRO A 115 30.18 26.57 -22.63
CA PRO A 115 29.16 27.59 -22.42
C PRO A 115 27.97 26.99 -21.70
N PHE A 116 27.54 27.64 -20.61
CA PHE A 116 26.47 27.15 -19.77
C PHE A 116 25.46 28.23 -19.45
N ILE A 117 24.23 27.79 -19.19
CA ILE A 117 23.20 28.55 -18.49
C ILE A 117 22.82 27.73 -17.26
N LYS A 118 22.81 28.35 -16.08
CA LYS A 118 22.39 27.73 -14.82
C LYS A 118 21.66 28.71 -13.94
N PHE A 119 20.93 28.19 -12.97
CA PHE A 119 20.31 28.98 -11.92
C PHE A 119 21.07 28.77 -10.63
N GLN A 120 21.05 29.72 -9.69
CA GLN A 120 21.66 29.50 -8.40
C GLN A 120 20.77 28.58 -7.55
N ALA A 121 21.36 27.50 -7.01
CA ALA A 121 20.67 26.57 -6.12
C ALA A 121 20.12 27.25 -4.87
N LEU A 122 18.97 26.73 -4.41
CA LEU A 122 18.24 27.20 -3.22
C LEU A 122 17.73 28.65 -3.32
N GLU A 123 17.77 29.24 -4.51
CA GLU A 123 17.27 30.58 -4.75
C GLU A 123 16.05 30.61 -5.68
N HIS A 124 15.44 29.45 -6.01
CA HIS A 124 14.22 29.34 -6.85
C HIS A 124 14.31 30.17 -8.15
N GLY A 125 15.41 30.05 -8.88
CA GLY A 125 15.61 30.79 -10.12
C GLY A 125 15.79 32.32 -9.96
N LYS A 126 15.92 32.87 -8.74
CA LYS A 126 16.16 34.31 -8.53
C LYS A 126 17.46 34.81 -9.15
N ARG A 127 18.47 33.95 -9.27
CA ARG A 127 19.74 34.28 -9.92
C ARG A 127 20.01 33.36 -11.08
N ILE A 128 20.23 33.98 -12.22
CA ILE A 128 20.64 33.36 -13.48
C ILE A 128 22.15 33.52 -13.58
N GLN A 129 22.85 32.45 -13.97
CA GLN A 129 24.28 32.45 -14.17
C GLN A 129 24.62 31.89 -15.54
N TYR A 130 25.53 32.56 -16.25
CA TYR A 130 26.01 32.14 -17.56
C TYR A 130 27.51 32.42 -17.70
N GLY A 131 28.20 31.69 -18.57
CA GLY A 131 29.66 31.74 -18.63
C GLY A 131 30.29 30.57 -19.39
N PHE A 132 31.62 30.54 -19.43
CA PHE A 132 32.45 29.42 -19.88
C PHE A 132 33.88 29.56 -19.31
N GLY A 133 34.70 28.50 -19.41
CA GLY A 133 36.13 28.56 -19.10
C GLY A 133 36.49 29.09 -17.70
N ASP A 134 35.76 28.64 -16.67
CA ASP A 134 35.82 29.07 -15.25
C ASP A 134 35.24 30.45 -14.93
N LYS A 135 34.80 31.22 -15.92
CA LYS A 135 34.16 32.52 -15.69
C LYS A 135 32.65 32.34 -15.58
N THR A 136 32.06 32.94 -14.55
CA THR A 136 30.62 32.94 -14.30
C THR A 136 30.15 34.37 -14.09
N ILE A 137 29.20 34.82 -14.90
CA ILE A 137 28.45 36.05 -14.70
C ILE A 137 27.16 35.69 -13.97
N THR A 138 26.74 36.50 -13.00
CA THR A 138 25.51 36.30 -12.22
C THR A 138 24.60 37.51 -12.36
N VAL A 139 23.33 37.26 -12.64
CA VAL A 139 22.30 38.28 -12.90
C VAL A 139 21.06 37.94 -12.09
N ASP A 140 20.49 38.93 -11.41
CA ASP A 140 19.21 38.76 -10.73
C ASP A 140 18.06 38.74 -11.76
N LYS A 141 17.17 37.77 -11.65
CA LYS A 141 15.92 37.69 -12.41
C LYS A 141 15.01 38.85 -11.97
N PRO A 142 14.31 39.54 -12.90
CA PRO A 142 13.30 40.52 -12.52
C PRO A 142 12.20 39.92 -11.64
N ASP A 143 11.78 40.64 -10.59
CA ASP A 143 10.74 40.20 -9.65
C ASP A 143 9.38 39.94 -10.32
N SER A 144 9.09 40.63 -11.43
CA SER A 144 7.84 40.51 -12.19
C SER A 144 7.70 39.19 -12.97
N VAL A 145 8.77 38.43 -13.15
CA VAL A 145 8.77 37.21 -13.96
C VAL A 145 8.40 35.99 -13.11
N ASN A 146 7.38 35.23 -13.48
CA ASN A 146 7.05 33.95 -12.83
C ASN A 146 7.49 32.76 -13.68
N PHE A 147 8.62 32.13 -13.31
CA PHE A 147 9.18 30.97 -14.02
C PHE A 147 8.35 29.69 -13.96
N GLU A 148 7.22 29.67 -13.25
CA GLU A 148 6.22 28.60 -13.34
C GLU A 148 5.44 28.64 -14.67
N ASN A 149 5.64 29.67 -15.50
CA ASN A 149 5.19 29.70 -16.89
C ASN A 149 6.33 29.33 -17.84
N TRP A 150 6.00 29.09 -19.11
CA TRP A 150 7.01 28.91 -20.14
C TRP A 150 7.71 30.23 -20.45
N HIS A 151 9.03 30.22 -20.41
CA HIS A 151 9.91 31.34 -20.77
C HIS A 151 10.93 30.93 -21.81
N HIS A 152 11.50 31.91 -22.49
CA HIS A 152 12.65 31.74 -23.36
C HIS A 152 13.89 32.39 -22.74
N ILE A 153 15.03 31.70 -22.77
CA ILE A 153 16.32 32.23 -22.32
C ILE A 153 17.36 32.02 -23.40
N ALA A 154 18.18 33.04 -23.63
CA ALA A 154 19.27 32.98 -24.59
C ALA A 154 20.52 33.70 -24.11
N THR A 155 21.67 33.22 -24.55
CA THR A 155 22.96 33.91 -24.37
C THR A 155 23.68 34.02 -25.70
N THR A 156 24.22 35.20 -26.02
CA THR A 156 24.96 35.46 -27.27
C THR A 156 26.34 36.00 -26.97
N PHE A 157 27.36 35.55 -27.70
CA PHE A 157 28.74 36.01 -27.52
C PHE A 157 29.34 36.39 -28.87
N ASP A 158 29.76 37.65 -29.01
CA ASP A 158 30.28 38.24 -30.27
C ASP A 158 31.81 38.44 -30.25
N GLU A 159 32.54 37.57 -29.52
CA GLU A 159 33.96 37.72 -29.14
C GLU A 159 34.24 38.81 -28.09
N THR A 160 33.34 39.77 -27.88
CA THR A 160 33.54 40.88 -26.94
C THR A 160 32.45 40.93 -25.87
N ASN A 161 31.20 41.07 -26.29
CA ASN A 161 29.99 41.16 -25.48
C ASN A 161 29.41 39.75 -25.29
N TYR A 162 29.24 39.34 -24.03
CA TYR A 162 28.47 38.16 -23.65
C TYR A 162 27.15 38.60 -23.02
N LYS A 163 26.08 38.46 -23.78
CA LYS A 163 24.75 38.95 -23.42
C LYS A 163 23.85 37.83 -22.92
N LEU A 164 22.94 38.18 -22.01
CA LEU A 164 21.84 37.33 -21.54
C LEU A 164 20.52 37.98 -21.91
N TYR A 165 19.63 37.20 -22.51
CA TYR A 165 18.26 37.58 -22.85
C TYR A 165 17.26 36.69 -22.12
N LEU A 166 16.15 37.29 -21.68
CA LEU A 166 14.99 36.58 -21.14
C LEU A 166 13.73 37.10 -21.84
N ASP A 167 12.96 36.19 -22.42
CA ASP A 167 11.80 36.47 -23.27
C ASP A 167 12.11 37.50 -24.37
N GLY A 168 13.31 37.40 -24.95
CA GLY A 168 13.81 38.29 -25.99
C GLY A 168 14.25 39.68 -25.51
N VAL A 169 14.21 39.98 -24.21
CA VAL A 169 14.68 41.24 -23.62
C VAL A 169 16.08 41.08 -23.06
N GLU A 170 17.01 41.97 -23.40
CA GLU A 170 18.38 41.97 -22.85
C GLU A 170 18.34 42.25 -21.34
N LEU A 171 18.81 41.29 -20.54
CA LEU A 171 18.95 41.42 -19.08
C LEU A 171 20.36 41.83 -18.66
N ASN A 172 21.37 41.39 -19.41
CA ASN A 172 22.76 41.70 -19.09
C ASN A 172 23.65 41.70 -20.34
N ASN A 173 24.71 42.50 -20.29
CA ASN A 173 25.83 42.47 -21.22
C ASN A 173 27.14 42.60 -20.42
N SER A 174 28.03 41.61 -20.53
CA SER A 174 29.34 41.62 -19.88
C SER A 174 30.46 41.46 -20.91
N THR A 175 31.58 42.14 -20.69
CA THR A 175 32.80 42.01 -21.49
C THR A 175 33.88 41.16 -20.80
N ASP A 176 33.55 40.50 -19.68
CA ASP A 176 34.52 39.78 -18.85
C ASP A 176 35.17 38.58 -19.56
N LEU A 177 34.54 38.08 -20.62
CA LEU A 177 35.01 36.95 -21.43
C LEU A 177 35.57 37.39 -22.80
N SER A 178 35.76 38.69 -23.03
CA SER A 178 36.27 39.21 -24.31
C SER A 178 37.57 38.53 -24.74
N GLY A 179 37.64 38.13 -26.00
CA GLY A 179 38.78 37.48 -26.64
C GLY A 179 38.99 36.00 -26.25
N LEU A 180 38.11 35.42 -25.42
CA LEU A 180 38.21 34.01 -25.06
C LEU A 180 37.41 33.12 -26.03
N THR A 181 37.81 31.86 -26.12
CA THR A 181 37.06 30.80 -26.82
C THR A 181 36.65 29.76 -25.79
N PRO A 182 35.43 29.19 -25.87
CA PRO A 182 35.04 28.10 -24.99
C PRO A 182 36.03 26.93 -25.08
N PRO A 183 36.62 26.48 -23.95
CA PRO A 183 37.66 25.45 -23.97
C PRO A 183 37.12 24.02 -24.15
N GLU A 184 35.81 23.82 -24.00
CA GLU A 184 35.16 22.51 -24.08
C GLU A 184 33.78 22.59 -24.73
N PRO A 185 33.29 21.50 -25.34
CA PRO A 185 31.98 21.45 -25.99
C PRO A 185 30.84 21.25 -24.98
N VAL A 186 29.62 21.60 -25.39
CA VAL A 186 28.41 21.36 -24.60
C VAL A 186 28.13 19.86 -24.56
N THR A 187 27.94 19.30 -23.37
CA THR A 187 27.87 17.84 -23.16
C THR A 187 26.60 17.36 -22.46
N MET A 188 25.74 18.27 -22.03
CA MET A 188 24.47 17.90 -21.38
C MET A 188 23.42 19.01 -21.45
N ILE A 189 22.15 18.57 -21.47
CA ILE A 189 20.96 19.35 -21.14
C ILE A 189 20.46 18.82 -19.77
N GLY A 190 20.25 19.73 -18.82
CA GLY A 190 20.14 19.38 -17.39
C GLY A 190 21.50 19.21 -16.70
N SER A 191 21.52 19.15 -15.36
CA SER A 191 22.75 19.36 -14.59
C SER A 191 23.34 18.17 -13.85
N TYR A 192 22.70 17.00 -13.81
CA TYR A 192 23.16 15.92 -12.92
C TYR A 192 23.72 14.72 -13.67
N LYS A 193 25.01 14.79 -14.02
CA LYS A 193 25.82 13.67 -14.52
C LYS A 193 26.88 13.28 -13.49
N GLY A 194 26.51 12.46 -12.50
CA GLY A 194 27.44 11.77 -11.58
C GLY A 194 28.30 12.65 -10.65
N HIS A 195 28.13 13.97 -10.65
CA HIS A 195 29.04 14.90 -9.97
C HIS A 195 28.38 15.55 -8.74
N ARG A 196 28.89 15.22 -7.54
CA ARG A 196 28.33 15.65 -6.23
C ARG A 196 28.24 17.18 -6.02
N LYS A 197 28.90 17.99 -6.85
CA LYS A 197 28.88 19.47 -6.77
C LYS A 197 27.82 20.11 -7.67
N LEU A 198 27.10 19.34 -8.49
CA LEU A 198 26.06 19.85 -9.38
C LEU A 198 24.67 19.64 -8.72
N PRO A 199 24.00 20.69 -8.25
CA PRO A 199 22.59 20.59 -7.87
C PRO A 199 21.74 20.31 -9.12
N PRO A 200 20.66 19.52 -9.05
CA PRO A 200 19.76 19.32 -10.17
C PRO A 200 19.05 20.61 -10.60
N TRP A 201 18.73 20.68 -11.88
CA TRP A 201 17.72 21.59 -12.40
C TRP A 201 16.45 20.78 -12.67
N LEU A 202 15.30 21.28 -12.20
CA LEU A 202 14.01 20.60 -12.28
C LEU A 202 13.02 21.48 -13.01
N GLY A 203 12.30 20.90 -13.96
CA GLY A 203 11.39 21.64 -14.83
C GLY A 203 11.21 20.98 -16.19
N LYS A 204 10.58 21.73 -17.08
CA LYS A 204 10.28 21.36 -18.46
C LYS A 204 11.20 22.13 -19.40
N ILE A 205 11.84 21.46 -20.35
CA ILE A 205 12.74 22.05 -21.35
C ILE A 205 12.24 21.73 -22.74
N ASP A 206 12.32 22.71 -23.64
CA ASP A 206 11.87 22.58 -25.02
C ASP A 206 12.70 23.50 -25.93
N GLU A 207 12.67 23.25 -27.25
CA GLU A 207 13.22 24.13 -28.28
C GLU A 207 14.71 24.53 -28.07
N VAL A 208 15.57 23.59 -27.67
CA VAL A 208 17.00 23.87 -27.38
C VAL A 208 17.78 24.05 -28.68
N ARG A 209 18.44 25.20 -28.85
CA ARG A 209 19.20 25.55 -30.05
C ARG A 209 20.60 26.03 -29.68
N ILE A 210 21.58 25.58 -30.47
CA ILE A 210 22.98 25.94 -30.33
C ILE A 210 23.46 26.43 -31.70
N TRP A 211 23.95 27.67 -31.76
CA TRP A 211 24.41 28.34 -32.97
C TRP A 211 25.89 28.69 -32.85
N ASN A 212 26.63 28.57 -33.95
CA ASN A 212 27.97 29.13 -34.12
C ASN A 212 27.90 30.50 -34.83
N ASP A 213 26.85 31.26 -34.50
CA ASP A 213 26.53 32.59 -34.98
C ASP A 213 26.02 33.44 -33.80
N THR A 214 26.28 34.74 -33.83
CA THR A 214 25.81 35.68 -32.80
C THR A 214 24.46 36.23 -33.23
N ARG A 215 23.37 35.61 -32.75
CA ARG A 215 22.01 36.05 -33.07
C ARG A 215 21.76 37.44 -32.48
N THR A 216 21.17 38.32 -33.26
CA THR A 216 20.72 39.64 -32.78
C THR A 216 19.45 39.52 -31.93
N GLN A 217 19.14 40.55 -31.14
CA GLN A 217 17.90 40.57 -30.34
C GLN A 217 16.65 40.44 -31.21
N ASP A 218 16.61 41.11 -32.37
CA ASP A 218 15.48 41.04 -33.30
C ASP A 218 15.30 39.63 -33.87
N GLU A 219 16.40 38.92 -34.14
CA GLU A 219 16.38 37.54 -34.59
C GLU A 219 15.90 36.58 -33.50
N ILE A 220 16.31 36.79 -32.24
CA ILE A 220 15.82 36.04 -31.09
C ILE A 220 14.31 36.25 -30.95
N LEU A 221 13.84 37.50 -30.95
CA LEU A 221 12.41 37.84 -30.87
C LEU A 221 11.60 37.22 -32.02
N ALA A 222 12.17 37.19 -33.23
CA ALA A 222 11.52 36.63 -34.40
C ALA A 222 11.36 35.10 -34.36
N ASN A 223 12.23 34.39 -33.61
CA ASN A 223 12.36 32.92 -33.66
C ASN A 223 12.04 32.20 -32.34
N MET A 224 12.02 32.87 -31.18
CA MET A 224 11.85 32.23 -29.87
C MET A 224 10.53 31.46 -29.67
N ASN A 225 9.51 31.75 -30.50
CA ASN A 225 8.19 31.12 -30.47
C ASN A 225 7.90 30.25 -31.72
N LYS A 226 8.92 29.88 -32.51
CA LYS A 226 8.75 29.11 -33.76
C LYS A 226 9.56 27.83 -33.73
N THR A 227 8.96 26.71 -34.12
CA THR A 227 9.70 25.50 -34.46
C THR A 227 10.52 25.73 -35.74
N LEU A 228 11.79 25.35 -35.71
CA LEU A 228 12.74 25.56 -36.82
C LEU A 228 12.79 24.35 -37.76
N VAL A 229 13.37 24.54 -38.95
CA VAL A 229 13.53 23.48 -39.94
C VAL A 229 14.73 22.59 -39.62
N GLY A 230 15.81 23.17 -39.07
CA GLY A 230 17.05 22.46 -38.73
C GLY A 230 18.20 22.68 -39.73
N ASN A 231 17.96 23.42 -40.82
CA ASN A 231 18.97 23.71 -41.86
C ASN A 231 19.35 25.19 -41.93
N GLU A 232 18.99 25.97 -40.92
CA GLU A 232 19.33 27.38 -40.79
C GLU A 232 20.85 27.58 -40.76
N SER A 233 21.35 28.62 -41.44
CA SER A 233 22.78 28.92 -41.49
C SER A 233 23.32 29.20 -40.08
N GLY A 234 24.42 28.55 -39.71
CA GLY A 234 25.07 28.72 -38.40
C GLY A 234 24.46 27.89 -37.27
N LEU A 235 23.38 27.15 -37.51
CA LEU A 235 22.79 26.24 -36.52
C LEU A 235 23.65 24.97 -36.37
N VAL A 236 24.15 24.72 -35.16
CA VAL A 236 25.02 23.57 -34.85
C VAL A 236 24.21 22.40 -34.34
N ALA A 237 23.22 22.65 -33.49
CA ALA A 237 22.32 21.64 -32.98
C ALA A 237 20.95 22.23 -32.67
N TYR A 238 19.90 21.46 -32.93
CA TYR A 238 18.52 21.83 -32.61
C TYR A 238 17.71 20.64 -32.12
N TYR A 239 17.27 20.71 -30.87
CA TYR A 239 16.50 19.68 -30.18
C TYR A 239 15.07 20.16 -29.92
N PRO A 240 14.08 19.76 -30.74
CA PRO A 240 12.66 20.01 -30.50
C PRO A 240 12.03 18.99 -29.53
N MET A 241 12.85 18.19 -28.85
CA MET A 241 12.42 17.10 -27.95
C MET A 241 11.66 15.95 -28.64
N ASP A 242 11.75 15.85 -29.96
CA ASP A 242 11.36 14.65 -30.72
C ASP A 242 12.36 13.51 -30.49
N VAL A 243 11.89 12.26 -30.46
CA VAL A 243 12.72 11.08 -30.19
C VAL A 243 12.81 10.13 -31.38
N ASN A 244 14.01 9.55 -31.58
CA ASN A 244 14.24 8.51 -32.58
C ASN A 244 13.98 7.10 -32.00
N ASN A 245 14.19 6.06 -32.81
CA ASN A 245 14.02 4.66 -32.39
C ASN A 245 15.00 4.23 -31.29
N ASN A 246 16.15 4.89 -31.16
CA ASN A 246 17.15 4.58 -30.13
C ASN A 246 16.85 5.27 -28.78
N TRP A 247 15.67 5.89 -28.65
CA TRP A 247 15.31 6.72 -27.51
C TRP A 247 16.29 7.87 -27.23
N GLU A 248 16.72 8.52 -28.31
CA GLU A 248 17.54 9.72 -28.26
C GLU A 248 16.72 10.92 -28.73
N ILE A 249 16.90 12.07 -28.08
CA ILE A 249 16.35 13.33 -28.56
C ILE A 249 17.09 13.69 -29.85
N ILE A 250 16.30 13.88 -30.90
CA ILE A 250 16.79 14.17 -32.25
C ILE A 250 17.40 15.57 -32.28
N ASP A 251 18.63 15.63 -32.78
CA ASP A 251 19.19 16.85 -33.35
C ASP A 251 18.68 16.94 -34.80
N LYS A 252 17.83 17.92 -35.08
CA LYS A 252 17.18 18.10 -36.38
C LYS A 252 18.13 18.66 -37.45
N THR A 253 19.36 19.04 -37.07
CA THR A 253 20.39 19.46 -38.03
C THR A 253 21.02 18.28 -38.74
N ASN A 254 21.74 18.56 -39.84
CA ASN A 254 22.53 17.55 -40.55
C ASN A 254 23.75 17.04 -39.75
N ASN A 255 24.04 17.62 -38.58
CA ASN A 255 25.15 17.18 -37.72
C ASN A 255 24.79 15.95 -36.88
N ALA A 256 23.50 15.67 -36.69
CA ALA A 256 23.00 14.51 -35.95
C ALA A 256 23.64 14.34 -34.56
N ASN A 257 23.79 15.43 -33.80
CA ASN A 257 24.31 15.42 -32.43
C ASN A 257 23.26 14.90 -31.42
N HIS A 258 22.61 13.76 -31.68
CA HIS A 258 21.49 13.27 -30.88
C HIS A 258 21.81 13.14 -29.38
N ALA A 259 20.84 13.46 -28.51
CA ALA A 259 21.02 13.45 -27.07
C ALA A 259 20.43 12.18 -26.45
N LYS A 260 21.24 11.43 -25.70
CA LYS A 260 20.76 10.22 -25.00
C LYS A 260 20.00 10.61 -23.74
N ILE A 261 18.73 10.19 -23.64
CA ILE A 261 17.92 10.43 -22.45
C ILE A 261 18.39 9.52 -21.31
N THR A 262 18.56 10.08 -20.11
CA THR A 262 18.88 9.34 -18.88
C THR A 262 17.85 9.67 -17.82
N ASN A 263 17.02 8.69 -17.44
CA ASN A 263 15.98 8.71 -16.41
C ASN A 263 14.84 9.74 -16.56
N ALA A 264 14.97 10.69 -17.49
CA ALA A 264 13.96 11.68 -17.82
C ALA A 264 12.82 11.13 -18.69
N GLU A 265 11.70 11.85 -18.71
CA GLU A 265 10.55 11.57 -19.58
C GLU A 265 10.42 12.63 -20.68
N ILE A 266 9.97 12.21 -21.87
CA ILE A 266 9.49 13.12 -22.91
C ILE A 266 7.97 13.12 -22.83
N LEU A 267 7.35 14.28 -22.66
CA LEU A 267 5.90 14.38 -22.47
C LEU A 267 5.28 15.35 -23.46
N PRO A 268 4.08 15.05 -23.96
CA PRO A 268 3.35 15.97 -24.83
C PRO A 268 2.71 17.09 -24.01
N ARG A 269 2.85 18.31 -24.51
CA ARG A 269 1.99 19.46 -24.23
C ARG A 269 0.86 19.48 -25.26
N PHE A 270 -0.36 19.76 -24.80
CA PHE A 270 -1.55 19.73 -25.65
C PHE A 270 -1.99 21.14 -26.07
N PHE A 271 -2.31 21.31 -27.35
CA PHE A 271 -2.72 22.56 -27.99
C PHE A 271 -3.97 22.38 -28.86
N ASP A 272 -4.66 23.47 -29.22
CA ASP A 272 -5.90 23.41 -30.00
C ASP A 272 -5.70 22.93 -31.45
N ASN A 273 -6.70 22.20 -31.98
CA ASN A 273 -6.85 21.95 -33.41
C ASN A 273 -8.22 22.40 -33.97
N SER A 274 -9.22 22.79 -33.15
CA SER A 274 -10.53 23.19 -33.68
C SER A 274 -11.51 23.95 -32.75
N SER A 275 -11.40 23.88 -31.40
CA SER A 275 -12.38 24.55 -30.50
C SER A 275 -11.90 24.87 -29.07
N CYS A 276 -10.72 24.42 -28.67
CA CYS A 276 -10.15 24.59 -27.34
C CYS A 276 -8.99 25.57 -27.38
N THR A 277 -9.27 26.88 -27.53
CA THR A 277 -8.32 27.91 -27.99
C THR A 277 -6.98 27.99 -27.23
N ASN A 278 -6.90 27.45 -26.01
CA ASN A 278 -5.69 27.41 -25.18
C ASN A 278 -5.27 25.99 -24.75
N GLY A 279 -5.69 24.96 -25.49
CA GLY A 279 -5.52 23.56 -25.09
C GLY A 279 -6.58 23.10 -24.07
N PRO A 280 -6.34 21.99 -23.35
CA PRO A 280 -7.29 21.47 -22.38
C PRO A 280 -7.42 22.39 -21.17
N ASP A 281 -8.66 22.70 -20.78
CA ASP A 281 -8.99 23.55 -19.62
C ASP A 281 -9.75 22.79 -18.52
N GLY A 282 -10.02 21.49 -18.75
CA GLY A 282 -10.73 20.62 -17.84
C GLY A 282 -12.25 20.71 -17.93
N THR A 283 -12.82 21.51 -18.82
CA THR A 283 -14.28 21.49 -19.07
C THR A 283 -14.69 20.21 -19.80
N THR A 284 -16.00 19.92 -19.86
CA THR A 284 -16.50 18.77 -20.65
C THR A 284 -16.25 18.90 -22.15
N SER A 285 -16.16 20.13 -22.66
CA SER A 285 -15.84 20.41 -24.07
C SER A 285 -14.35 20.37 -24.36
N CYS A 286 -13.50 20.65 -23.37
CA CYS A 286 -12.06 20.66 -23.50
C CYS A 286 -11.39 19.91 -22.32
N PRO A 287 -11.71 18.61 -22.15
CA PRO A 287 -11.22 17.83 -21.03
C PRO A 287 -9.71 17.60 -21.15
N TYR A 288 -9.05 17.38 -20.01
CA TYR A 288 -7.67 16.95 -19.99
C TYR A 288 -7.54 15.55 -20.64
N PRO A 289 -6.67 15.33 -21.64
CA PRO A 289 -6.54 14.02 -22.27
C PRO A 289 -5.80 13.00 -21.38
N THR A 290 -5.11 13.46 -20.34
CA THR A 290 -4.35 12.63 -19.40
C THR A 290 -4.54 13.11 -17.96
N ILE A 291 -4.45 12.20 -16.99
CA ILE A 291 -4.52 12.49 -15.56
C ILE A 291 -3.37 13.43 -15.14
N ARG A 292 -2.15 13.26 -15.70
CA ARG A 292 -1.00 14.13 -15.48
C ARG A 292 -1.27 15.58 -15.89
N SER A 293 -1.90 15.78 -17.05
CA SER A 293 -2.22 17.15 -17.50
C SER A 293 -3.21 17.85 -16.56
N ALA A 294 -4.14 17.11 -15.95
CA ALA A 294 -4.97 17.63 -14.86
C ALA A 294 -4.17 17.88 -13.57
N LEU A 295 -3.28 16.95 -13.18
CA LEU A 295 -2.42 17.08 -11.99
C LEU A 295 -1.54 18.33 -11.99
N ASP A 296 -1.17 18.84 -13.16
CA ASP A 296 -0.39 20.07 -13.31
C ASP A 296 -1.22 21.36 -13.14
N ASN A 297 -2.55 21.25 -13.15
CA ASN A 297 -3.46 22.40 -13.14
C ASN A 297 -4.42 22.43 -11.95
N VAL A 298 -4.50 21.34 -11.16
CA VAL A 298 -5.34 21.28 -9.96
C VAL A 298 -4.87 22.24 -8.87
N THR A 299 -5.85 22.81 -8.18
CA THR A 299 -5.69 23.65 -7.00
C THR A 299 -6.62 23.16 -5.89
N SER A 300 -6.41 23.67 -4.67
CA SER A 300 -7.19 23.27 -3.49
C SER A 300 -8.70 23.35 -3.75
N GLY A 301 -9.43 22.30 -3.35
CA GLY A 301 -10.88 22.18 -3.50
C GLY A 301 -11.38 21.67 -4.85
N ASP A 302 -10.52 21.56 -5.87
CA ASP A 302 -10.89 21.03 -7.18
C ASP A 302 -11.36 19.57 -7.13
N HIS A 303 -12.29 19.22 -8.01
CA HIS A 303 -12.78 17.85 -8.21
C HIS A 303 -12.61 17.46 -9.68
N VAL A 304 -11.74 16.49 -9.94
CA VAL A 304 -11.45 15.94 -11.26
C VAL A 304 -12.19 14.62 -11.44
N TYR A 305 -13.12 14.59 -12.37
CA TYR A 305 -13.75 13.36 -12.84
C TYR A 305 -12.92 12.73 -13.96
N ILE A 306 -12.58 11.45 -13.82
CA ILE A 306 -11.86 10.69 -14.84
C ILE A 306 -12.86 9.83 -15.60
N ARG A 307 -12.94 9.99 -16.92
CA ARG A 307 -13.85 9.23 -17.79
C ARG A 307 -13.31 7.83 -18.08
N GLN A 308 -14.19 6.93 -18.50
CA GLN A 308 -13.89 5.53 -18.82
C GLN A 308 -12.59 5.37 -19.62
N GLY A 309 -11.73 4.43 -19.21
CA GLY A 309 -10.54 4.11 -19.97
C GLY A 309 -9.42 3.45 -19.16
N ARG A 310 -8.42 2.96 -19.90
CA ARG A 310 -7.12 2.49 -19.37
C ARG A 310 -6.07 3.57 -19.57
N TYR A 311 -5.60 4.13 -18.46
CA TYR A 311 -4.63 5.21 -18.38
C TYR A 311 -3.26 4.62 -18.04
N THR A 312 -2.36 4.59 -19.01
CA THR A 312 -1.03 3.97 -18.93
C THR A 312 0.08 4.98 -18.62
N GLU A 313 -0.29 6.15 -18.10
CA GLU A 313 0.63 7.21 -17.70
C GLU A 313 1.20 6.96 -16.30
N LEU A 314 2.41 7.43 -16.04
CA LEU A 314 3.06 7.33 -14.73
C LEU A 314 2.69 8.56 -13.89
N LEU A 315 1.99 8.35 -12.78
CA LEU A 315 1.52 9.44 -11.92
C LEU A 315 2.58 9.81 -10.88
N ASN A 316 3.61 10.52 -11.34
CA ASN A 316 4.62 11.14 -10.49
C ASN A 316 4.21 12.58 -10.17
N LYS A 317 4.14 12.93 -8.89
CA LYS A 317 3.88 14.32 -8.47
C LYS A 317 4.59 14.64 -7.18
N ARG A 318 5.37 15.73 -7.19
CA ARG A 318 5.97 16.31 -6.00
C ARG A 318 5.23 17.61 -5.67
N LEU A 319 5.05 17.92 -4.39
CA LEU A 319 4.47 19.19 -3.93
C LEU A 319 3.04 19.43 -4.46
N LEU A 320 2.14 18.48 -4.20
CA LEU A 320 0.72 18.67 -4.49
C LEU A 320 0.02 19.33 -3.29
N ASN A 321 -0.66 20.45 -3.56
CA ASN A 321 -1.45 21.20 -2.57
C ASN A 321 -0.63 21.78 -1.39
N VAL A 322 0.56 22.32 -1.69
CA VAL A 322 1.52 22.85 -0.71
C VAL A 322 1.64 24.38 -0.77
N ASP A 323 1.63 25.08 0.37
CA ASP A 323 2.01 26.50 0.47
C ASP A 323 3.53 26.64 0.53
N LEU A 324 4.14 26.98 -0.61
CA LEU A 324 5.59 27.16 -0.73
C LEU A 324 6.10 28.49 -0.15
N ASP A 325 5.26 29.52 -0.06
CA ASP A 325 5.68 30.86 0.34
C ASP A 325 5.96 30.96 1.84
N ARG A 326 5.22 30.20 2.65
CA ARG A 326 5.44 30.11 4.11
C ARG A 326 6.56 29.12 4.49
N HIS A 327 6.98 28.27 3.55
CA HIS A 327 7.91 27.16 3.79
C HIS A 327 9.27 27.27 3.11
N ARG A 328 9.76 28.49 2.90
CA ARG A 328 11.12 28.78 2.39
C ARG A 328 12.28 28.27 3.28
N GLY A 329 12.01 27.41 4.26
CA GLY A 329 12.95 26.77 5.18
C GLY A 329 13.00 25.24 5.08
N PHE A 330 12.48 24.62 4.01
CA PHE A 330 12.50 23.16 3.78
C PHE A 330 13.94 22.64 3.55
N SER A 331 14.79 22.70 4.57
CA SER A 331 16.10 22.05 4.58
C SER A 331 15.94 20.60 4.99
N ARG A 332 16.44 19.72 4.15
CA ARG A 332 16.46 18.26 4.31
C ARG A 332 17.07 17.72 5.62
N SER A 333 17.68 18.56 6.44
CA SER A 333 18.13 18.21 7.79
C SER A 333 17.00 18.13 8.81
N SER A 334 15.79 18.64 8.51
CA SER A 334 14.65 18.68 9.44
C SER A 334 13.83 17.39 9.52
N PHE A 335 14.06 16.40 8.64
CA PHE A 335 13.38 15.09 8.63
C PHE A 335 13.48 14.29 9.93
N ARG A 336 14.27 14.74 10.91
CA ARG A 336 14.48 13.99 12.15
C ARG A 336 13.86 14.61 13.41
N ASN A 337 13.47 15.89 13.47
CA ASN A 337 13.26 16.50 14.79
C ASN A 337 12.06 17.42 15.07
N GLU A 338 11.22 17.86 14.13
CA GLU A 338 10.08 18.72 14.54
C GLU A 338 8.78 18.38 13.82
N SER A 339 7.83 17.81 14.58
CA SER A 339 6.45 17.53 14.18
C SER A 339 5.63 18.78 13.87
N ASP A 340 6.15 19.96 14.22
CA ASP A 340 5.36 21.20 14.27
C ASP A 340 5.46 21.99 12.95
N LEU A 341 6.41 21.65 12.05
CA LEU A 341 6.58 22.31 10.75
C LEU A 341 5.60 21.82 9.67
N PHE A 342 4.94 20.68 9.86
CA PHE A 342 4.15 20.01 8.80
C PHE A 342 2.68 20.44 8.74
N GLN A 343 2.09 20.96 9.83
CA GLN A 343 0.72 21.49 9.82
C GLN A 343 0.61 22.78 9.02
N ASP A 344 1.70 23.52 8.86
CA ASP A 344 1.72 24.81 8.17
C ASP A 344 1.82 24.66 6.63
N ALA A 345 1.90 23.42 6.10
CA ALA A 345 2.20 23.17 4.68
C ALA A 345 0.98 23.15 3.75
N PHE A 346 -0.25 23.12 4.29
CA PHE A 346 -1.45 23.12 3.45
C PHE A 346 -1.64 24.48 2.77
N LEU A 347 -2.00 24.47 1.49
CA LEU A 347 -2.64 25.63 0.89
C LEU A 347 -3.94 25.95 1.64
N LYS A 348 -4.80 24.94 1.83
CA LYS A 348 -5.99 24.96 2.72
C LYS A 348 -6.33 23.57 3.23
N GLU A 349 -6.53 23.43 4.54
CA GLU A 349 -6.79 22.14 5.19
C GLU A 349 -8.22 21.63 4.92
N GLU A 350 -9.22 22.53 4.81
CA GLU A 350 -10.61 22.14 4.54
C GLU A 350 -10.92 21.77 3.07
N GLU A 351 -10.08 22.16 2.12
CA GLU A 351 -10.37 22.09 0.67
C GLU A 351 -9.53 20.99 -0.02
N LYS A 352 -10.02 19.75 0.07
CA LYS A 352 -9.39 18.55 -0.52
C LYS A 352 -9.47 18.55 -2.06
N ILE A 353 -8.36 18.23 -2.72
CA ILE A 353 -8.33 17.93 -4.17
C ILE A 353 -8.83 16.49 -4.37
N ILE A 354 -9.80 16.26 -5.25
CA ILE A 354 -10.34 14.91 -5.48
C ILE A 354 -10.15 14.50 -6.94
N PHE A 355 -9.60 13.30 -7.14
CA PHE A 355 -9.63 12.56 -8.40
C PHE A 355 -10.62 11.41 -8.23
N GLU A 356 -11.66 11.34 -9.05
CA GLU A 356 -12.73 10.35 -8.93
C GLU A 356 -13.03 9.76 -10.30
N GLY A 357 -12.99 8.44 -10.44
CA GLY A 357 -13.51 7.79 -11.64
C GLY A 357 -14.99 8.11 -11.80
N TYR A 358 -15.43 8.45 -13.01
CA TYR A 358 -16.80 8.89 -13.25
C TYR A 358 -17.77 7.78 -12.81
N PRO A 359 -18.84 8.11 -12.05
CA PRO A 359 -19.75 7.09 -11.54
C PRO A 359 -20.33 6.20 -12.65
N GLY A 360 -20.26 4.88 -12.46
CA GLY A 360 -20.74 3.89 -13.43
C GLY A 360 -19.78 3.60 -14.59
N GLU A 361 -18.64 4.29 -14.67
CA GLU A 361 -17.61 4.06 -15.69
C GLU A 361 -16.42 3.30 -15.11
N GLU A 362 -15.84 2.40 -15.91
CA GLU A 362 -14.62 1.68 -15.54
C GLU A 362 -13.38 2.54 -15.84
N VAL A 363 -12.71 2.98 -14.77
CA VAL A 363 -11.47 3.75 -14.85
C VAL A 363 -10.34 2.94 -14.27
N ILE A 364 -9.34 2.65 -15.11
CA ILE A 364 -8.20 1.82 -14.76
C ILE A 364 -6.92 2.64 -14.92
N ILE A 365 -6.16 2.79 -13.85
CA ILE A 365 -4.76 3.24 -13.91
C ILE A 365 -3.91 1.99 -14.07
N ASP A 366 -3.28 1.87 -15.24
CA ASP A 366 -2.85 0.59 -15.79
C ASP A 366 -1.34 0.55 -16.04
N GLY A 367 -0.63 -0.38 -15.41
CA GLY A 367 0.79 -0.60 -15.65
C GLY A 367 1.10 -1.48 -16.86
N THR A 368 0.08 -1.90 -17.61
CA THR A 368 0.22 -2.68 -18.85
C THR A 368 0.01 -1.86 -20.11
N VAL A 369 0.58 -2.33 -21.23
CA VAL A 369 0.30 -1.86 -22.60
C VAL A 369 -0.29 -2.99 -23.42
N ALA A 370 -1.10 -2.67 -24.42
CA ALA A 370 -1.57 -3.67 -25.38
C ALA A 370 -0.48 -3.95 -26.42
N LEU A 371 -0.37 -5.19 -26.88
CA LEU A 371 0.43 -5.55 -28.05
C LEU A 371 -0.41 -5.42 -29.34
N ASN A 372 -1.08 -4.27 -29.50
CA ASN A 372 -1.94 -3.95 -30.64
C ASN A 372 -1.25 -3.06 -31.68
N ASP A 373 0.00 -3.39 -31.95
CA ASP A 373 0.93 -2.65 -32.80
C ASP A 373 0.87 -3.04 -34.29
N ASN A 374 0.02 -4.00 -34.67
CA ASN A 374 0.01 -4.67 -35.99
C ASN A 374 1.35 -5.34 -36.39
N ASN A 375 2.35 -5.32 -35.52
CA ASN A 375 3.71 -5.83 -35.74
C ASN A 375 3.97 -7.13 -34.98
N SER A 376 3.32 -7.30 -33.82
CA SER A 376 3.26 -8.51 -33.01
C SER A 376 2.46 -9.59 -33.74
N ASN A 377 3.12 -10.21 -34.72
CA ASN A 377 2.60 -11.31 -35.52
C ASN A 377 2.72 -12.60 -34.71
N TRP A 378 1.60 -13.05 -34.16
CA TRP A 378 1.54 -14.31 -33.42
C TRP A 378 1.59 -15.48 -34.38
N GLU A 379 2.57 -16.37 -34.19
CA GLU A 379 2.72 -17.59 -34.96
C GLU A 379 2.73 -18.83 -34.05
N GLN A 380 2.22 -19.94 -34.58
CA GLN A 380 2.37 -21.23 -33.91
C GLN A 380 3.83 -21.69 -34.01
N TYR A 381 4.33 -22.21 -32.89
CA TYR A 381 5.69 -22.68 -32.73
C TYR A 381 5.66 -24.06 -32.05
N SER A 382 6.41 -25.01 -32.63
CA SER A 382 6.60 -26.33 -32.04
C SER A 382 7.74 -26.27 -31.03
N HIS A 383 7.42 -26.33 -29.74
CA HIS A 383 8.40 -26.35 -28.66
C HIS A 383 8.61 -27.80 -28.18
N GLN A 384 9.86 -28.24 -28.14
CA GLN A 384 10.21 -29.58 -27.68
C GLN A 384 10.62 -29.54 -26.21
N LEU A 385 9.90 -30.28 -25.38
CA LEU A 385 10.16 -30.45 -23.96
C LEU A 385 11.33 -31.41 -23.71
N ASP A 386 11.89 -31.39 -22.50
CA ASP A 386 13.03 -32.24 -22.10
C ASP A 386 12.74 -33.74 -22.24
N ASN A 387 11.49 -34.16 -22.10
CA ASN A 387 11.06 -35.54 -22.28
C ASN A 387 10.91 -35.97 -23.76
N GLY A 388 11.22 -35.07 -24.71
CA GLY A 388 11.12 -35.29 -26.15
C GLY A 388 9.75 -35.02 -26.77
N THR A 389 8.73 -34.69 -25.96
CA THR A 389 7.39 -34.33 -26.45
C THR A 389 7.43 -32.95 -27.11
N SER A 390 6.73 -32.80 -28.24
CA SER A 390 6.53 -31.49 -28.86
C SER A 390 5.14 -30.95 -28.54
N ILE A 391 5.08 -29.73 -28.00
CA ILE A 391 3.85 -28.98 -27.77
C ILE A 391 3.72 -27.83 -28.78
N SER A 392 2.50 -27.44 -29.09
CA SER A 392 2.23 -26.27 -29.93
C SER A 392 1.95 -25.08 -29.04
N ILE A 393 2.87 -24.12 -29.06
CA ILE A 393 2.74 -22.84 -28.36
C ILE A 393 2.65 -21.70 -29.39
N TYR A 394 2.35 -20.51 -28.92
CA TYR A 394 2.38 -19.30 -29.72
C TYR A 394 3.63 -18.51 -29.39
N LYS A 395 4.18 -17.80 -30.38
CA LYS A 395 5.23 -16.81 -30.12
C LYS A 395 5.05 -15.55 -30.95
N THR A 396 5.63 -14.47 -30.49
CA THR A 396 5.75 -13.22 -31.23
C THR A 396 6.99 -12.45 -30.79
N VAL A 397 7.53 -11.62 -31.67
CA VAL A 397 8.63 -10.69 -31.33
C VAL A 397 7.98 -9.37 -30.92
N ILE A 398 8.26 -8.91 -29.70
CA ILE A 398 7.74 -7.66 -29.18
C ILE A 398 8.48 -6.48 -29.82
N ASP A 399 7.72 -5.54 -30.38
CA ASP A 399 8.23 -4.26 -30.86
C ASP A 399 8.35 -3.26 -29.71
N PHE A 400 9.44 -3.38 -28.95
CA PHE A 400 9.73 -2.47 -27.84
C PHE A 400 9.95 -1.02 -28.28
N ASP A 401 10.43 -0.79 -29.51
CA ASP A 401 10.59 0.56 -30.05
C ASP A 401 9.21 1.22 -30.21
N ASN A 402 8.22 0.47 -30.68
CA ASN A 402 6.85 0.96 -30.79
C ASN A 402 6.21 1.22 -29.41
N ILE A 403 6.36 0.29 -28.46
CA ILE A 403 5.87 0.49 -27.08
C ILE A 403 6.53 1.72 -26.45
N THR A 404 7.85 1.83 -26.59
CA THR A 404 8.64 2.93 -26.04
C THR A 404 8.16 4.29 -26.55
N LYS A 405 7.79 4.38 -27.83
CA LYS A 405 7.17 5.58 -28.43
C LYS A 405 5.74 5.81 -27.96
N GLU A 406 4.93 4.76 -27.81
CA GLU A 406 3.54 4.89 -27.35
C GLU A 406 3.47 5.49 -25.94
N ILE A 407 4.31 4.99 -25.02
CA ILE A 407 4.29 5.43 -23.62
C ILE A 407 5.30 6.53 -23.30
N MET A 408 6.10 6.92 -24.29
CA MET A 408 7.16 7.91 -24.21
C MET A 408 8.19 7.65 -23.08
N LYS A 409 8.65 6.40 -22.96
CA LYS A 409 9.67 5.94 -22.01
C LYS A 409 10.36 4.67 -22.52
N PRO A 410 11.67 4.44 -22.29
CA PRO A 410 12.32 3.19 -22.64
C PRO A 410 11.64 1.99 -21.99
N VAL A 411 11.36 0.98 -22.80
CA VAL A 411 10.95 -0.34 -22.35
C VAL A 411 11.78 -1.37 -23.11
N ASP A 412 12.45 -2.25 -22.39
CA ASP A 412 13.25 -3.34 -22.96
C ASP A 412 12.92 -4.70 -22.32
N ASN A 413 11.90 -4.74 -21.46
CA ASN A 413 11.51 -5.95 -20.75
C ASN A 413 10.02 -5.93 -20.36
N ILE A 414 9.49 -7.12 -20.05
CA ILE A 414 8.13 -7.34 -19.56
C ILE A 414 8.16 -8.15 -18.26
N SER A 415 7.13 -8.02 -17.44
CA SER A 415 7.07 -8.69 -16.13
C SER A 415 5.80 -9.50 -15.87
N GLN A 416 4.73 -9.27 -16.63
CA GLN A 416 3.48 -10.03 -16.58
C GLN A 416 2.81 -10.00 -17.96
N VAL A 417 2.02 -11.03 -18.25
CA VAL A 417 1.29 -11.17 -19.52
C VAL A 417 -0.18 -11.45 -19.22
N PHE A 418 -1.06 -10.84 -20.00
CA PHE A 418 -2.51 -11.04 -19.91
C PHE A 418 -3.10 -11.28 -21.29
N VAL A 419 -4.05 -12.22 -21.41
CA VAL A 419 -4.79 -12.48 -22.65
C VAL A 419 -6.29 -12.32 -22.38
N ASN A 420 -6.97 -11.38 -23.06
CA ASN A 420 -8.37 -11.04 -22.76
C ASN A 420 -8.60 -10.70 -21.26
N GLY A 421 -7.60 -10.12 -20.60
CA GLY A 421 -7.63 -9.81 -19.17
C GLY A 421 -7.33 -10.99 -18.23
N ARG A 422 -7.21 -12.22 -18.75
CA ARG A 422 -6.75 -13.38 -17.98
C ARG A 422 -5.25 -13.28 -17.71
N TYR A 423 -4.87 -13.40 -16.44
CA TYR A 423 -3.46 -13.49 -16.04
C TYR A 423 -2.82 -14.75 -16.62
N MET A 424 -1.65 -14.62 -17.22
CA MET A 424 -0.84 -15.75 -17.68
C MET A 424 0.31 -15.98 -16.68
N ILE A 425 0.52 -17.22 -16.31
CA ILE A 425 1.50 -17.67 -15.32
C ILE A 425 2.90 -17.59 -15.95
N PRO A 426 3.89 -16.89 -15.39
CA PRO A 426 5.25 -17.02 -15.90
C PRO A 426 5.69 -18.47 -15.71
N ALA A 427 6.24 -19.11 -16.75
CA ALA A 427 6.58 -20.53 -16.75
C ALA A 427 7.46 -20.94 -15.55
N MET A 428 7.10 -22.03 -14.89
CA MET A 428 7.73 -22.52 -13.65
C MET A 428 8.09 -24.00 -13.75
N PRO A 429 9.08 -24.50 -12.99
CA PRO A 429 9.36 -25.94 -12.94
C PRO A 429 8.19 -26.80 -12.42
N MET A 430 7.16 -26.16 -11.85
CA MET A 430 5.98 -26.80 -11.28
C MET A 430 4.72 -26.24 -11.91
N ASN A 431 3.79 -27.14 -12.16
CA ASN A 431 2.52 -26.84 -12.82
C ASN A 431 1.37 -26.69 -11.82
N PHE A 432 0.63 -25.60 -11.95
CA PHE A 432 -0.53 -25.31 -11.12
C PHE A 432 -1.64 -24.61 -11.90
N LYS A 433 -2.89 -24.84 -11.46
CA LYS A 433 -4.07 -24.08 -11.85
C LYS A 433 -3.81 -22.60 -11.59
N ASN A 434 -4.33 -21.77 -12.49
CA ASN A 434 -4.14 -20.33 -12.42
C ASN A 434 -4.53 -19.77 -11.03
N PRO A 435 -3.62 -19.03 -10.38
CA PRO A 435 -3.85 -18.53 -9.01
C PRO A 435 -4.92 -17.43 -8.94
N THR A 436 -5.40 -16.94 -10.08
CA THR A 436 -6.54 -16.01 -10.13
C THR A 436 -7.90 -16.71 -10.09
N ASP A 437 -7.93 -18.05 -10.23
CA ASP A 437 -9.14 -18.82 -10.04
C ASP A 437 -9.43 -19.03 -8.55
N PRO A 438 -10.71 -18.98 -8.13
CA PRO A 438 -11.08 -19.32 -6.76
C PRO A 438 -10.60 -20.74 -6.41
N THR A 439 -10.10 -20.90 -5.19
CA THR A 439 -9.82 -22.22 -4.65
C THR A 439 -11.05 -22.85 -4.00
N THR A 440 -11.20 -24.16 -4.14
CA THR A 440 -12.20 -24.96 -3.42
C THR A 440 -11.65 -25.57 -2.13
N GLY A 441 -10.35 -25.40 -1.86
CA GLY A 441 -9.66 -25.95 -0.70
C GLY A 441 -9.61 -25.00 0.50
N ASN A 442 -8.91 -25.44 1.55
CA ASN A 442 -8.60 -24.63 2.75
C ASN A 442 -7.22 -25.04 3.31
N PRO A 443 -6.61 -24.30 4.25
CA PRO A 443 -5.26 -24.64 4.75
C PRO A 443 -5.07 -26.06 5.34
N ASN A 444 -6.12 -26.70 5.85
CA ASN A 444 -6.04 -28.08 6.35
C ASN A 444 -6.35 -29.14 5.28
N ASN A 445 -6.86 -28.75 4.11
CA ASN A 445 -7.06 -29.56 2.92
C ASN A 445 -6.95 -28.68 1.67
N PRO A 446 -5.73 -28.28 1.29
CA PRO A 446 -5.54 -27.43 0.12
C PRO A 446 -6.00 -28.11 -1.17
N GLU A 447 -6.46 -27.33 -2.15
CA GLU A 447 -6.85 -27.86 -3.47
C GLU A 447 -5.60 -28.35 -4.21
N PRO A 448 -5.49 -29.65 -4.53
CA PRO A 448 -4.32 -30.19 -5.23
C PRO A 448 -4.09 -29.50 -6.59
N GLY A 449 -2.83 -29.33 -6.97
CA GLY A 449 -2.48 -28.69 -8.25
C GLY A 449 -2.75 -27.19 -8.28
N THR A 450 -2.83 -26.52 -7.14
CA THR A 450 -2.93 -25.06 -7.03
C THR A 450 -1.76 -24.51 -6.21
N VAL A 451 -1.52 -23.20 -6.26
CA VAL A 451 -0.49 -22.57 -5.41
C VAL A 451 -0.75 -22.83 -3.91
N TRP A 452 -2.03 -22.97 -3.52
CA TRP A 452 -2.47 -23.23 -2.15
C TRP A 452 -2.01 -24.57 -1.58
N ALA A 453 -1.67 -25.53 -2.45
CA ALA A 453 -1.11 -26.81 -2.05
C ALA A 453 0.40 -26.77 -1.76
N GLY A 454 1.03 -25.60 -1.86
CA GLY A 454 2.44 -25.38 -1.58
C GLY A 454 3.32 -25.52 -2.82
N ILE A 455 3.92 -24.40 -3.23
CA ILE A 455 4.92 -24.32 -4.32
C ILE A 455 6.31 -23.93 -3.80
N GLY A 456 6.51 -24.06 -2.49
CA GLY A 456 7.76 -23.72 -1.82
C GLY A 456 7.91 -22.25 -1.45
N ARG A 457 9.17 -21.87 -1.22
CA ARG A 457 9.57 -20.52 -0.83
C ARG A 457 9.92 -19.69 -2.05
N SER A 458 9.89 -18.37 -1.89
CA SER A 458 10.23 -17.40 -2.92
C SER A 458 11.69 -17.54 -3.40
N PRO A 459 11.98 -17.74 -4.70
CA PRO A 459 13.34 -17.70 -5.24
C PRO A 459 13.99 -16.30 -5.17
N PHE A 460 13.19 -15.27 -4.88
CA PHE A 460 13.64 -13.89 -4.75
C PHE A 460 13.93 -13.47 -3.31
N SER A 461 13.29 -14.11 -2.34
CA SER A 461 13.52 -13.89 -0.90
C SER A 461 14.58 -14.85 -0.35
N TYR A 462 14.76 -16.02 -0.97
CA TYR A 462 15.73 -17.04 -0.58
C TYR A 462 16.68 -17.34 -1.75
N SER A 463 17.98 -17.08 -1.55
CA SER A 463 18.99 -17.25 -2.60
C SER A 463 19.22 -18.71 -2.97
N ALA A 464 19.75 -18.97 -4.17
CA ALA A 464 20.15 -20.31 -4.63
C ALA A 464 21.15 -21.04 -3.70
N ASN A 465 21.89 -20.31 -2.85
CA ASN A 465 22.79 -20.91 -1.87
C ASN A 465 22.08 -21.45 -0.61
N ASP A 466 20.78 -21.18 -0.45
CA ASP A 466 19.99 -21.69 0.67
C ASP A 466 19.52 -23.12 0.39
N THR A 467 20.41 -24.08 0.63
CA THR A 467 20.11 -25.52 0.45
C THR A 467 19.10 -26.08 1.46
N SER A 468 18.60 -25.25 2.40
CA SER A 468 17.50 -25.65 3.30
C SER A 468 16.14 -25.35 2.67
N SER A 469 16.06 -24.28 1.87
CA SER A 469 14.87 -23.94 1.09
C SER A 469 14.85 -24.64 -0.28
N TRP A 470 16.02 -25.02 -0.81
CA TRP A 470 16.21 -25.54 -2.17
C TRP A 470 17.02 -26.83 -2.19
N GLY A 471 16.81 -27.66 -3.21
CA GLY A 471 17.60 -28.88 -3.45
C GLY A 471 16.95 -30.16 -2.91
N PRO A 472 17.63 -31.31 -3.05
CA PRO A 472 17.04 -32.64 -2.83
C PRO A 472 16.65 -32.94 -1.38
N ASP A 473 17.28 -32.25 -0.42
CA ASP A 473 17.01 -32.40 1.01
C ASP A 473 16.02 -31.34 1.55
N SER A 474 15.55 -30.42 0.69
CA SER A 474 14.54 -29.42 1.08
C SER A 474 13.16 -30.05 1.23
N GLU A 475 12.31 -29.46 2.08
CA GLU A 475 10.91 -29.91 2.28
C GLU A 475 10.11 -29.91 0.97
N TRP A 476 10.46 -29.04 0.02
CA TRP A 476 9.70 -28.79 -1.21
C TRP A 476 10.21 -29.60 -2.41
N GLY A 477 11.41 -30.18 -2.33
CA GLY A 477 11.89 -31.17 -3.30
C GLY A 477 12.16 -30.64 -4.71
N HIS A 478 12.48 -29.35 -4.86
CA HIS A 478 12.91 -28.76 -6.14
C HIS A 478 14.11 -27.83 -5.98
N ASP A 479 14.88 -27.67 -7.06
CA ASP A 479 16.02 -26.75 -7.12
C ASP A 479 15.55 -25.29 -7.20
N TRP A 480 16.49 -24.37 -6.97
CA TRP A 480 16.25 -22.94 -7.20
C TRP A 480 16.00 -22.67 -8.69
N TYR A 481 15.06 -21.78 -9.00
CA TYR A 481 14.67 -21.46 -10.37
C TYR A 481 14.40 -19.96 -10.54
N MET A 482 14.39 -19.51 -11.81
CA MET A 482 13.90 -18.18 -12.18
C MET A 482 12.61 -18.34 -13.01
N PRO A 483 11.49 -17.70 -12.62
CA PRO A 483 10.24 -17.74 -13.39
C PRO A 483 10.39 -17.20 -14.83
N GLY A 484 9.53 -17.66 -15.73
CA GLY A 484 9.38 -17.13 -17.10
C GLY A 484 10.46 -17.63 -18.08
N LYS A 485 11.08 -18.78 -17.79
CA LYS A 485 12.09 -19.41 -18.67
C LYS A 485 11.43 -20.39 -19.64
N LEU A 486 11.90 -20.38 -20.88
CA LEU A 486 11.35 -21.23 -21.95
C LEU A 486 11.49 -22.72 -21.65
N GLU A 487 12.54 -23.14 -20.94
CA GLU A 487 12.74 -24.53 -20.51
C GLU A 487 11.69 -25.05 -19.52
N HIS A 488 10.91 -24.15 -18.92
CA HIS A 488 9.83 -24.47 -18.00
C HIS A 488 8.44 -24.29 -18.63
N LEU A 489 8.35 -23.89 -19.90
CA LEU A 489 7.07 -23.61 -20.56
C LEU A 489 6.46 -24.91 -21.08
N ASP A 490 5.61 -25.56 -20.28
CA ASP A 490 5.12 -26.91 -20.57
C ASP A 490 3.62 -27.12 -20.33
N ASN A 491 2.88 -26.11 -19.84
CA ASN A 491 1.46 -26.23 -19.50
C ASN A 491 0.62 -25.02 -19.98
N PRO A 492 -0.68 -25.19 -20.29
CA PRO A 492 -1.51 -24.06 -20.72
C PRO A 492 -1.59 -22.94 -19.68
N GLU A 493 -1.79 -21.73 -20.18
CA GLU A 493 -1.77 -20.46 -19.42
C GLU A 493 -0.39 -19.97 -18.99
N GLU A 494 0.68 -20.67 -19.39
CA GLU A 494 2.04 -20.23 -19.12
C GLU A 494 2.62 -19.31 -20.21
N TRP A 495 3.60 -18.49 -19.82
CA TRP A 495 4.41 -17.69 -20.74
C TRP A 495 5.90 -17.69 -20.37
N ALA A 496 6.74 -17.48 -21.37
CA ALA A 496 8.17 -17.28 -21.20
C ALA A 496 8.66 -16.14 -22.10
N PHE A 497 9.72 -15.44 -21.70
CA PHE A 497 10.26 -14.33 -22.48
C PHE A 497 11.77 -14.43 -22.64
N ASP A 498 12.22 -14.36 -23.89
CA ASP A 498 13.62 -14.33 -24.27
C ASP A 498 14.03 -12.88 -24.59
N SER A 499 14.72 -12.25 -23.63
CA SER A 499 15.20 -10.87 -23.77
C SER A 499 16.34 -10.72 -24.78
N ALA A 500 16.97 -11.79 -25.25
CA ALA A 500 18.07 -11.68 -26.21
C ALA A 500 17.57 -11.36 -27.63
N ASN A 501 16.32 -11.73 -27.93
CA ASN A 501 15.69 -11.54 -29.24
C ASN A 501 14.26 -10.96 -29.13
N ASN A 502 13.87 -10.49 -27.94
CA ASN A 502 12.56 -9.91 -27.65
C ASN A 502 11.38 -10.84 -27.95
N THR A 503 11.56 -12.16 -27.87
CA THR A 503 10.50 -13.11 -28.20
C THR A 503 9.69 -13.50 -26.96
N LEU A 504 8.38 -13.27 -27.03
CA LEU A 504 7.40 -13.77 -26.08
C LEU A 504 6.84 -15.10 -26.57
N TYR A 505 6.87 -16.12 -25.71
CA TYR A 505 6.29 -17.44 -25.91
C TYR A 505 5.10 -17.61 -24.97
N LEU A 506 4.02 -18.23 -25.44
CA LEU A 506 2.77 -18.36 -24.71
C LEU A 506 2.07 -19.68 -25.04
N TYR A 507 1.78 -20.48 -24.02
CA TYR A 507 0.97 -21.68 -24.16
C TYR A 507 -0.50 -21.34 -23.86
N ALA A 508 -1.31 -21.23 -24.92
CA ALA A 508 -2.71 -20.83 -24.77
C ALA A 508 -3.58 -21.96 -24.19
N SER A 509 -4.55 -21.59 -23.35
CA SER A 509 -5.69 -22.44 -23.01
C SER A 509 -6.93 -22.07 -23.84
N ASP A 510 -7.98 -22.90 -23.75
CA ASP A 510 -9.24 -22.69 -24.45
C ASP A 510 -9.82 -21.29 -24.13
N ASN A 511 -10.18 -20.53 -25.16
CA ASN A 511 -10.67 -19.14 -25.13
C ASN A 511 -9.62 -18.03 -24.87
N TYR A 512 -8.36 -18.40 -24.62
CA TYR A 512 -7.26 -17.45 -24.37
C TYR A 512 -6.14 -17.58 -25.40
N THR A 513 -6.52 -17.86 -26.65
CA THR A 513 -5.59 -17.82 -27.79
C THR A 513 -5.11 -16.38 -28.02
N PRO A 514 -3.78 -16.14 -28.06
CA PRO A 514 -3.27 -14.80 -28.28
C PRO A 514 -3.49 -14.35 -29.73
N SER A 515 -3.71 -13.05 -29.87
CA SER A 515 -3.87 -12.34 -31.13
C SER A 515 -3.25 -10.94 -30.98
N SER A 516 -3.15 -10.21 -32.08
CA SER A 516 -2.67 -8.82 -32.08
C SER A 516 -3.61 -7.84 -31.37
N THR A 517 -4.73 -8.25 -30.77
CA THR A 517 -5.67 -7.29 -30.15
C THR A 517 -6.04 -7.60 -28.71
N ASN A 518 -5.68 -8.78 -28.20
CA ASN A 518 -6.11 -9.24 -26.89
C ASN A 518 -4.99 -9.48 -25.88
N VAL A 519 -3.73 -9.31 -26.26
CA VAL A 519 -2.59 -9.48 -25.34
C VAL A 519 -2.16 -8.15 -24.76
N ARG A 520 -1.95 -8.12 -23.44
CA ARG A 520 -1.34 -6.99 -22.72
C ARG A 520 -0.13 -7.46 -21.94
N VAL A 521 0.88 -6.60 -21.83
CA VAL A 521 2.12 -6.89 -21.09
C VAL A 521 2.40 -5.79 -20.07
N ARG A 522 2.85 -6.16 -18.87
CA ARG A 522 3.27 -5.19 -17.85
C ARG A 522 4.66 -4.67 -18.16
N ILE A 523 4.78 -3.36 -18.27
CA ILE A 523 6.01 -2.65 -18.67
C ILE A 523 6.59 -1.75 -17.58
N ARG A 524 5.96 -1.70 -16.40
CA ARG A 524 6.44 -0.91 -15.26
C ARG A 524 6.11 -1.56 -13.93
N ASP A 525 6.94 -1.28 -12.93
CA ASP A 525 6.72 -1.82 -11.58
C ASP A 525 5.80 -0.91 -10.75
N ARG A 526 5.87 0.41 -10.97
CA ARG A 526 5.06 1.42 -10.27
C ARG A 526 4.25 2.28 -11.24
N ILE A 527 3.03 2.62 -10.85
CA ILE A 527 2.11 3.49 -11.63
C ILE A 527 1.86 4.85 -10.97
N MET A 528 2.17 4.99 -9.67
CA MET A 528 1.99 6.25 -8.94
C MET A 528 3.09 6.44 -7.88
N ASN A 529 3.69 7.63 -7.84
CA ASN A 529 4.65 8.04 -6.81
C ASN A 529 4.44 9.51 -6.43
N PHE A 530 3.77 9.75 -5.30
CA PHE A 530 3.54 11.11 -4.81
C PHE A 530 4.51 11.43 -3.66
N ASP A 531 5.14 12.59 -3.69
CA ASP A 531 6.11 13.02 -2.68
C ASP A 531 5.77 14.41 -2.17
N ALA A 532 5.70 14.60 -0.86
CA ALA A 532 5.22 15.85 -0.24
C ALA A 532 3.87 16.32 -0.83
N ALA A 533 2.91 15.41 -0.94
CA ALA A 533 1.55 15.66 -1.41
C ALA A 533 0.56 15.68 -0.24
N TYR A 534 -0.34 16.66 -0.23
CA TYR A 534 -1.18 16.92 0.95
C TYR A 534 -2.66 17.08 0.59
N ASN A 535 -3.54 16.64 1.50
CA ASN A 535 -4.99 16.86 1.44
C ASN A 535 -5.61 16.58 0.05
N PHE A 536 -5.48 15.33 -0.42
CA PHE A 536 -6.07 14.86 -1.68
C PHE A 536 -6.86 13.54 -1.49
N ALA A 537 -7.69 13.18 -2.46
CA ALA A 537 -8.32 11.85 -2.52
C ALA A 537 -8.29 11.28 -3.93
N ILE A 538 -8.16 9.95 -4.03
CA ILE A 538 -8.40 9.17 -5.25
C ILE A 538 -9.56 8.22 -4.96
N LYS A 539 -10.55 8.19 -5.85
CA LYS A 539 -11.81 7.47 -5.63
C LYS A 539 -12.28 6.73 -6.87
N ASN A 540 -12.98 5.60 -6.68
CA ASN A 540 -13.63 4.88 -7.78
C ASN A 540 -12.67 4.54 -8.93
N VAL A 541 -11.48 4.02 -8.60
CA VAL A 541 -10.44 3.68 -9.57
C VAL A 541 -9.93 2.27 -9.34
N HIS A 542 -9.64 1.56 -10.43
CA HIS A 542 -8.91 0.30 -10.41
C HIS A 542 -7.43 0.56 -10.72
N PHE A 543 -6.56 0.32 -9.74
CA PHE A 543 -5.11 0.25 -9.92
C PHE A 543 -4.74 -1.16 -10.38
N PHE A 544 -4.26 -1.28 -11.61
CA PHE A 544 -4.01 -2.57 -12.24
C PHE A 544 -2.55 -2.72 -12.67
N ALA A 545 -1.93 -3.85 -12.31
CA ALA A 545 -0.58 -4.23 -12.74
C ALA A 545 0.50 -3.19 -12.43
N GLY A 546 0.49 -2.64 -11.23
CA GLY A 546 1.45 -1.61 -10.79
C GLY A 546 1.26 -1.22 -9.34
N SER A 547 2.35 -0.93 -8.66
CA SER A 547 2.33 -0.46 -7.27
C SER A 547 2.09 1.04 -7.16
N VAL A 548 1.71 1.48 -5.95
CA VAL A 548 1.61 2.90 -5.59
C VAL A 548 2.53 3.24 -4.42
N ARG A 549 3.10 4.45 -4.41
CA ARG A 549 3.92 4.96 -3.31
C ARG A 549 3.58 6.39 -2.95
N THR A 550 3.55 6.69 -1.65
CA THR A 550 3.56 8.09 -1.16
C THR A 550 4.70 8.33 -0.18
N GLY A 551 5.50 9.38 -0.38
CA GLY A 551 6.58 9.80 0.54
C GLY A 551 6.29 11.17 1.16
N GLY A 552 6.49 11.34 2.47
CA GLY A 552 6.32 12.64 3.15
C GLY A 552 4.96 13.30 2.93
N SER A 553 3.92 12.51 2.66
CA SER A 553 2.60 12.96 2.18
C SER A 553 1.54 12.71 3.23
N SER A 554 0.61 13.65 3.44
CA SER A 554 -0.33 13.59 4.57
C SER A 554 -1.78 13.97 4.22
N TYR A 555 -2.74 13.51 5.03
CA TYR A 555 -4.18 13.81 4.92
C TYR A 555 -4.83 13.37 3.60
N TRP A 556 -4.34 12.28 3.02
CA TRP A 556 -4.86 11.75 1.77
C TRP A 556 -5.74 10.52 1.95
N THR A 557 -6.57 10.24 0.94
CA THR A 557 -7.55 9.14 0.98
C THR A 557 -7.56 8.35 -0.32
N ILE A 558 -7.58 7.02 -0.22
CA ILE A 558 -8.01 6.14 -1.32
C ILE A 558 -9.33 5.51 -0.90
N GLU A 559 -10.36 5.68 -1.72
CA GLU A 559 -11.73 5.27 -1.37
C GLU A 559 -12.43 4.55 -2.53
N ASP A 560 -13.28 3.57 -2.23
CA ASP A 560 -14.15 2.90 -3.22
C ASP A 560 -13.34 2.36 -4.41
N SER A 561 -12.17 1.77 -4.16
CA SER A 561 -11.16 1.48 -5.19
C SER A 561 -10.71 0.02 -5.15
N LYS A 562 -9.95 -0.40 -6.15
CA LYS A 562 -9.43 -1.77 -6.26
C LYS A 562 -7.96 -1.77 -6.66
N PHE A 563 -7.18 -2.68 -6.10
CA PHE A 563 -5.80 -2.99 -6.48
C PHE A 563 -5.73 -4.44 -6.94
N SER A 564 -5.27 -4.66 -8.17
CA SER A 564 -4.99 -6.00 -8.69
C SER A 564 -3.58 -6.05 -9.27
N PHE A 565 -2.83 -7.11 -8.96
CA PHE A 565 -1.49 -7.34 -9.52
C PHE A 565 -0.51 -6.18 -9.23
N SER A 566 -0.60 -5.54 -8.06
CA SER A 566 0.32 -4.43 -7.71
C SER A 566 1.79 -4.85 -7.77
N SER A 567 2.06 -6.12 -7.46
CA SER A 567 3.36 -6.76 -7.59
C SER A 567 3.21 -8.20 -8.07
N ASP A 568 4.31 -8.75 -8.58
CA ASP A 568 4.47 -10.14 -8.95
C ASP A 568 5.96 -10.53 -8.88
N MET A 569 6.29 -11.79 -9.17
CA MET A 569 7.65 -12.32 -9.19
C MET A 569 8.66 -11.45 -9.96
N LEU A 570 8.31 -11.05 -11.18
CA LEU A 570 9.19 -10.24 -12.04
C LEU A 570 8.97 -8.72 -11.88
N ALA A 571 8.04 -8.28 -11.02
CA ALA A 571 7.76 -6.88 -10.71
C ALA A 571 7.47 -6.69 -9.22
N ARG A 572 8.51 -6.37 -8.45
CA ARG A 572 8.55 -6.60 -6.99
C ARG A 572 8.48 -5.33 -6.16
N LYS A 573 7.96 -4.20 -6.69
CA LYS A 573 7.62 -3.05 -5.84
C LYS A 573 6.22 -3.26 -5.24
N GLY A 574 6.11 -3.10 -3.92
CA GLY A 574 4.84 -3.18 -3.19
C GLY A 574 4.18 -1.82 -3.00
N ASN A 575 2.89 -1.83 -2.65
CA ASN A 575 2.16 -0.62 -2.27
C ASN A 575 2.68 -0.07 -0.94
N SER A 576 2.98 1.23 -0.88
CA SER A 576 3.57 1.78 0.35
C SER A 576 3.31 3.25 0.64
N SER A 577 3.39 3.61 1.92
CA SER A 577 3.51 5.00 2.37
C SER A 577 4.65 5.17 3.36
N THR A 578 5.39 6.28 3.25
CA THR A 578 6.52 6.58 4.12
C THR A 578 6.47 8.00 4.68
N ASP A 579 6.75 8.16 5.97
CA ASP A 579 6.97 9.45 6.65
C ASP A 579 5.82 10.48 6.51
N GLY A 580 4.57 10.02 6.39
CA GLY A 580 3.38 10.87 6.29
C GLY A 580 2.57 11.01 7.58
N SER A 581 1.31 11.47 7.46
CA SER A 581 0.33 11.47 8.54
C SER A 581 -1.11 11.38 8.01
N ASN A 582 -2.04 10.82 8.80
CA ASN A 582 -3.49 10.85 8.54
C ASN A 582 -3.87 10.28 7.16
N ILE A 583 -3.39 9.08 6.85
CA ILE A 583 -3.75 8.38 5.62
C ILE A 583 -5.01 7.55 5.83
N THR A 584 -5.88 7.47 4.84
CA THR A 584 -7.08 6.64 4.91
C THR A 584 -7.24 5.79 3.66
N ILE A 585 -7.34 4.48 3.85
CA ILE A 585 -7.74 3.52 2.82
C ILE A 585 -9.09 2.97 3.24
N ARG A 586 -10.12 3.19 2.43
CA ARG A 586 -11.50 2.88 2.80
C ARG A 586 -12.27 2.22 1.66
N ASN A 587 -13.03 1.19 1.99
CA ASN A 587 -13.87 0.48 1.01
C ASN A 587 -13.06 0.04 -0.22
N THR A 588 -11.94 -0.62 0.02
CA THR A 588 -10.95 -0.96 -1.01
C THR A 588 -10.66 -2.46 -1.02
N ILE A 589 -10.44 -3.02 -2.21
CA ILE A 589 -10.07 -4.43 -2.39
C ILE A 589 -8.62 -4.53 -2.88
N PHE A 590 -7.83 -5.43 -2.31
CA PHE A 590 -6.48 -5.80 -2.73
C PHE A 590 -6.43 -7.30 -3.06
N GLU A 591 -6.09 -7.63 -4.30
CA GLU A 591 -6.06 -9.02 -4.77
C GLU A 591 -4.93 -9.32 -5.74
N PHE A 592 -4.50 -10.59 -5.74
CA PHE A 592 -3.48 -11.11 -6.65
C PHE A 592 -2.15 -10.35 -6.57
N ILE A 593 -1.77 -9.95 -5.35
CA ILE A 593 -0.50 -9.29 -5.06
C ILE A 593 0.48 -10.35 -4.60
N ASN A 594 1.46 -10.66 -5.42
CA ASN A 594 2.42 -11.73 -5.16
C ASN A 594 3.81 -11.15 -4.82
N GLU A 595 4.61 -11.85 -4.00
CA GLU A 595 6.00 -11.50 -3.64
C GLU A 595 6.23 -10.22 -2.82
N GLN A 596 5.19 -9.48 -2.47
CA GLN A 596 5.28 -8.24 -1.69
C GLN A 596 4.14 -8.07 -0.71
N TYR A 597 4.31 -7.10 0.20
CA TYR A 597 3.24 -6.66 1.08
C TYR A 597 2.06 -6.12 0.26
N PRO A 598 0.81 -6.54 0.56
CA PRO A 598 -0.35 -5.94 -0.08
C PRO A 598 -0.44 -4.43 0.22
N TRP A 599 0.01 -4.02 1.41
CA TRP A 599 0.29 -2.63 1.75
C TRP A 599 1.31 -2.53 2.91
N ALA A 600 2.29 -1.63 2.79
CA ALA A 600 3.26 -1.36 3.84
C ALA A 600 3.37 0.13 4.19
N THR A 601 3.33 0.44 5.49
CA THR A 601 3.44 1.81 6.02
C THR A 601 4.63 1.92 6.95
N TYR A 602 5.52 2.89 6.70
CA TYR A 602 6.71 3.11 7.53
C TYR A 602 6.82 4.59 7.96
N GLY A 603 6.86 4.86 9.26
CA GLY A 603 7.05 6.24 9.76
C GLY A 603 5.81 7.14 9.67
N THR A 604 4.78 6.74 8.91
CA THR A 604 3.52 7.47 8.76
C THR A 604 2.67 7.39 10.02
N MET A 605 2.19 8.54 10.50
CA MET A 605 1.34 8.65 11.69
C MET A 605 -0.15 8.50 11.35
N TYR A 606 -0.93 7.91 12.26
CA TYR A 606 -2.40 7.84 12.17
C TYR A 606 -2.98 7.20 10.88
N PRO A 607 -2.47 6.05 10.39
CA PRO A 607 -3.06 5.37 9.24
C PRO A 607 -4.39 4.69 9.63
N THR A 608 -5.39 4.78 8.75
CA THR A 608 -6.70 4.12 8.91
C THR A 608 -7.01 3.22 7.72
N PHE A 609 -7.31 1.95 8.00
CA PHE A 609 -7.85 0.96 7.08
C PHE A 609 -9.28 0.64 7.53
N GLU A 610 -10.27 0.98 6.70
CA GLU A 610 -11.68 0.80 7.05
C GLU A 610 -12.48 0.13 5.93
N ASN A 611 -13.11 -1.01 6.20
CA ASN A 611 -13.80 -1.80 5.19
C ASN A 611 -12.88 -2.21 4.04
N VAL A 612 -11.81 -2.96 4.33
CA VAL A 612 -10.80 -3.35 3.34
C VAL A 612 -10.72 -4.86 3.22
N LEU A 613 -10.71 -5.36 1.99
CA LEU A 613 -10.61 -6.79 1.68
C LEU A 613 -9.24 -7.08 1.05
N PHE A 614 -8.50 -8.02 1.65
CA PHE A 614 -7.30 -8.62 1.09
C PHE A 614 -7.58 -10.08 0.79
N ARG A 615 -7.40 -10.51 -0.46
CA ARG A 615 -7.67 -11.90 -0.85
C ARG A 615 -6.74 -12.39 -1.94
N TYR A 616 -6.46 -13.70 -1.96
CA TYR A 616 -5.62 -14.33 -2.98
C TYR A 616 -4.26 -13.63 -3.16
N ASN A 617 -3.69 -13.17 -2.04
CA ASN A 617 -2.40 -12.51 -2.03
C ASN A 617 -1.32 -13.49 -1.59
N ASP A 618 -0.18 -13.37 -2.27
CA ASP A 618 1.02 -14.19 -2.14
C ASP A 618 0.81 -15.68 -2.45
N TRP A 619 1.86 -16.31 -2.97
CA TRP A 619 1.85 -17.73 -3.35
C TRP A 619 2.91 -18.55 -2.63
N PHE A 620 3.88 -17.89 -2.00
CA PHE A 620 5.05 -18.53 -1.41
C PHE A 620 4.92 -18.67 0.10
N ALA A 621 5.40 -19.80 0.62
CA ALA A 621 5.45 -20.04 2.06
C ALA A 621 6.57 -19.23 2.74
N ASP A 622 6.42 -19.02 4.06
CA ASP A 622 7.37 -18.34 4.95
C ASP A 622 7.65 -16.89 4.56
N SER A 623 6.71 -16.23 3.87
CA SER A 623 6.90 -14.88 3.35
C SER A 623 6.59 -13.80 4.39
N ALA A 624 5.63 -14.09 5.29
CA ALA A 624 5.09 -13.16 6.27
C ALA A 624 4.74 -11.78 5.68
N ARG A 625 4.19 -11.72 4.46
CA ARG A 625 3.79 -10.48 3.79
C ARG A 625 2.52 -9.86 4.40
N TYR A 626 2.69 -9.29 5.59
CA TYR A 626 1.61 -8.64 6.37
C TYR A 626 0.97 -7.43 5.68
N LEU A 627 -0.26 -7.11 6.07
CA LEU A 627 -0.69 -5.71 6.12
C LEU A 627 0.11 -5.00 7.23
N LEU A 628 1.08 -4.17 6.83
CA LEU A 628 2.13 -3.68 7.72
C LEU A 628 1.98 -2.19 8.04
N VAL A 629 2.04 -1.86 9.33
CA VAL A 629 2.31 -0.51 9.84
C VAL A 629 3.47 -0.58 10.82
N ASP A 630 4.55 0.13 10.54
CA ASP A 630 5.75 0.18 11.37
C ASP A 630 6.24 1.62 11.60
N ARG A 631 6.93 1.84 12.72
CA ARG A 631 7.58 3.11 13.11
C ARG A 631 6.68 4.36 13.14
N ASN A 632 5.38 4.21 13.36
CA ASN A 632 4.42 5.31 13.51
C ASN A 632 4.52 6.03 14.88
N TYR A 633 5.71 6.47 15.28
CA TYR A 633 5.92 7.21 16.52
C TYR A 633 6.96 8.32 16.36
N ARG A 634 7.04 9.25 17.33
CA ARG A 634 8.08 10.28 17.42
C ARG A 634 8.62 10.36 18.84
N GLY A 635 9.95 10.50 18.98
CA GLY A 635 10.64 10.57 20.27
C GLY A 635 10.93 9.21 20.89
N THR A 636 11.46 9.23 22.11
CA THR A 636 11.86 8.04 22.89
C THR A 636 10.72 7.57 23.78
N ARG A 637 10.48 6.24 23.84
CA ARG A 637 9.51 5.60 24.75
C ARG A 637 9.68 6.15 26.18
N MET A 638 8.57 6.32 26.91
CA MET A 638 8.49 6.90 28.26
C MET A 638 8.91 8.37 28.43
N HIS A 639 9.49 9.03 27.42
CA HIS A 639 9.81 10.45 27.50
C HIS A 639 8.53 11.31 27.37
N PRO A 640 8.39 12.45 28.10
CA PRO A 640 7.17 13.30 28.04
C PRO A 640 6.80 13.84 26.65
N LYS A 641 7.75 13.85 25.70
CA LYS A 641 7.55 14.26 24.30
C LYS A 641 7.27 13.10 23.35
N PHE A 642 7.14 11.87 23.84
CA PHE A 642 6.82 10.71 23.02
C PHE A 642 5.42 10.89 22.40
N LYS A 643 5.32 10.72 21.08
CA LYS A 643 4.05 10.77 20.35
C LYS A 643 3.82 9.44 19.65
N ARG A 644 2.65 8.84 19.87
CA ARG A 644 2.18 7.67 19.12
C ARG A 644 1.34 8.11 17.92
N GLY A 645 1.42 7.33 16.86
CA GLY A 645 0.71 7.51 15.60
C GLY A 645 -0.33 6.43 15.38
N ASP A 646 -1.16 6.18 16.39
CA ASP A 646 -2.17 5.13 16.52
C ASP A 646 -2.79 4.72 15.18
N SER A 647 -2.68 3.44 14.83
CA SER A 647 -3.18 2.86 13.58
C SER A 647 -4.55 2.20 13.79
N ILE A 648 -5.47 2.37 12.85
CA ILE A 648 -6.83 1.84 12.95
C ILE A 648 -7.07 0.82 11.83
N PHE A 649 -7.52 -0.37 12.21
CA PHE A 649 -7.97 -1.43 11.32
C PHE A 649 -9.40 -1.79 11.72
N ARG A 650 -10.36 -1.49 10.84
CA ARG A 650 -11.78 -1.65 11.11
C ARG A 650 -12.48 -2.31 9.94
N PHE A 651 -13.28 -3.36 10.17
CA PHE A 651 -13.96 -4.09 9.09
C PHE A 651 -12.95 -4.61 8.03
N VAL A 652 -11.79 -5.09 8.47
CA VAL A 652 -10.75 -5.64 7.58
C VAL A 652 -10.96 -7.15 7.45
N THR A 653 -10.96 -7.66 6.22
CA THR A 653 -10.85 -9.10 5.95
C THR A 653 -9.53 -9.40 5.27
N ILE A 654 -8.82 -10.43 5.76
CA ILE A 654 -7.75 -11.10 5.01
C ILE A 654 -8.16 -12.56 4.85
N GLU A 655 -8.31 -13.02 3.61
CA GLU A 655 -8.77 -14.38 3.32
C GLU A 655 -8.01 -15.08 2.19
N ASN A 656 -7.95 -16.41 2.25
CA ASN A 656 -7.42 -17.27 1.17
C ASN A 656 -6.09 -16.76 0.60
N SER A 657 -5.08 -16.63 1.47
CA SER A 657 -3.81 -15.96 1.14
C SER A 657 -2.64 -16.65 1.84
N TYR A 658 -1.45 -16.63 1.23
CA TYR A 658 -0.18 -17.01 1.88
C TYR A 658 0.42 -15.90 2.74
N THR A 659 -0.33 -14.81 2.94
CA THR A 659 0.06 -13.74 3.87
C THR A 659 -0.20 -14.15 5.33
N ALA A 660 0.69 -13.80 6.25
CA ALA A 660 0.50 -14.09 7.67
C ALA A 660 -0.64 -13.30 8.36
N GLY A 661 -1.00 -12.08 7.94
CA GLY A 661 -2.12 -11.32 8.51
C GLY A 661 -1.85 -9.82 8.70
N ILE A 662 -2.05 -9.26 9.90
CA ILE A 662 -1.81 -7.83 10.23
C ILE A 662 -0.61 -7.68 11.20
N PHE A 663 0.29 -6.75 10.88
CA PHE A 663 1.37 -6.31 11.76
C PHE A 663 1.20 -4.82 12.07
N PRO A 664 0.58 -4.45 13.21
CA PRO A 664 0.39 -3.06 13.57
C PRO A 664 1.46 -2.58 14.56
N SER A 665 1.60 -1.27 14.70
CA SER A 665 2.57 -0.64 15.62
C SER A 665 1.86 0.05 16.80
N TYR A 666 2.52 1.02 17.46
CA TYR A 666 2.08 1.63 18.72
C TYR A 666 0.62 2.08 18.67
N GLY A 667 -0.11 1.83 19.77
CA GLY A 667 -1.45 2.35 19.93
C GLY A 667 -2.47 1.85 18.93
N SER A 668 -2.27 0.66 18.38
CA SER A 668 -3.13 0.16 17.32
C SER A 668 -4.50 -0.28 17.82
N LEU A 669 -5.55 0.06 17.08
CA LEU A 669 -6.90 -0.47 17.23
C LEU A 669 -7.20 -1.44 16.08
N ILE A 670 -7.41 -2.71 16.40
CA ILE A 670 -7.96 -3.71 15.50
C ILE A 670 -9.37 -4.04 15.99
N GLU A 671 -10.39 -3.73 15.20
CA GLU A 671 -11.78 -4.01 15.55
C GLU A 671 -12.61 -4.51 14.37
N TYR A 672 -13.58 -5.38 14.63
CA TYR A 672 -14.43 -5.97 13.58
C TYR A 672 -13.61 -6.57 12.43
N THR A 673 -12.50 -7.25 12.73
CA THR A 673 -11.58 -7.82 11.73
C THR A 673 -11.77 -9.34 11.60
N ARG A 674 -11.68 -9.86 10.37
CA ARG A 674 -11.76 -11.29 10.04
C ARG A 674 -10.49 -11.75 9.33
N LEU A 675 -9.80 -12.72 9.89
CA LEU A 675 -8.59 -13.33 9.32
C LEU A 675 -8.89 -14.82 9.15
N GLU A 676 -8.98 -15.29 7.91
CA GLU A 676 -9.49 -16.63 7.63
C GLU A 676 -8.76 -17.34 6.49
N ASN A 677 -8.51 -18.63 6.66
CA ASN A 677 -7.84 -19.45 5.62
C ASN A 677 -6.49 -18.84 5.19
N LEU A 678 -5.62 -18.61 6.17
CA LEU A 678 -4.25 -18.17 5.90
C LEU A 678 -3.34 -19.39 5.81
N TYR A 679 -2.64 -19.52 4.69
CA TYR A 679 -1.85 -20.71 4.33
C TYR A 679 -0.40 -20.66 4.79
N ASP A 680 0.07 -19.49 5.25
CA ASP A 680 1.47 -19.30 5.64
C ASP A 680 1.87 -20.18 6.84
N GLY A 681 3.14 -20.54 6.87
CA GLY A 681 3.74 -21.41 7.87
C GLY A 681 5.10 -20.85 8.31
N CYS A 682 5.08 -19.87 9.20
CA CYS A 682 6.27 -19.22 9.74
C CYS A 682 6.22 -19.07 11.27
N ASP A 683 7.31 -18.62 11.90
CA ASP A 683 7.29 -18.20 13.31
C ASP A 683 6.61 -16.82 13.44
N CYS A 684 5.30 -16.79 13.21
CA CYS A 684 4.50 -15.60 12.92
C CYS A 684 3.05 -15.78 13.41
N SER A 685 2.17 -14.80 13.18
CA SER A 685 0.78 -14.86 13.68
C SER A 685 -0.21 -14.06 12.83
N SER A 686 -1.49 -14.40 12.90
CA SER A 686 -2.57 -13.67 12.23
C SER A 686 -2.59 -12.18 12.63
N ILE A 687 -2.36 -11.90 13.91
CA ILE A 687 -2.09 -10.54 14.41
C ILE A 687 -0.79 -10.56 15.21
N GLN A 688 0.26 -9.99 14.60
CA GLN A 688 1.60 -9.94 15.17
C GLN A 688 1.91 -8.57 15.72
N ARG A 689 2.18 -8.47 17.04
CA ARG A 689 2.77 -7.26 17.64
C ARG A 689 4.13 -7.59 18.24
N ASN A 690 5.11 -6.71 18.01
CA ASN A 690 6.32 -6.68 18.84
C ASN A 690 6.03 -5.95 20.17
N GLY A 691 7.00 -5.90 21.09
CA GLY A 691 6.82 -5.25 22.39
C GLY A 691 6.49 -3.75 22.31
N ALA A 692 6.84 -3.11 21.19
CA ALA A 692 6.43 -1.74 20.87
C ALA A 692 4.96 -1.68 20.43
N GLY A 693 4.55 -2.54 19.50
CA GLY A 693 3.22 -2.54 18.90
C GLY A 693 2.10 -2.92 19.87
N SER A 694 2.40 -3.64 20.96
CA SER A 694 1.44 -3.96 22.02
C SER A 694 1.04 -2.77 22.88
N LEU A 695 1.95 -1.80 23.05
CA LEU A 695 1.78 -0.69 23.99
C LEU A 695 0.53 0.12 23.63
N TYR A 696 -0.43 0.12 24.54
CA TYR A 696 -1.74 0.76 24.41
C TYR A 696 -2.53 0.30 23.18
N SER A 697 -2.36 -0.96 22.78
CA SER A 697 -3.11 -1.54 21.68
C SER A 697 -4.47 -2.07 22.14
N THR A 698 -5.43 -2.15 21.22
CA THR A 698 -6.71 -2.82 21.44
C THR A 698 -6.98 -3.79 20.29
N THR A 699 -7.44 -4.99 20.61
CA THR A 699 -8.04 -5.95 19.66
C THR A 699 -9.41 -6.31 20.18
N ARG A 700 -10.47 -6.04 19.40
CA ARG A 700 -11.85 -6.35 19.80
C ARG A 700 -12.73 -6.82 18.66
N TYR A 701 -13.79 -7.55 18.95
CA TYR A 701 -14.77 -8.01 17.96
C TYR A 701 -14.09 -8.65 16.72
N THR A 702 -13.17 -9.58 16.93
CA THR A 702 -12.26 -10.06 15.87
C THR A 702 -12.27 -11.59 15.78
N TRP A 703 -12.24 -12.11 14.55
CA TRP A 703 -12.14 -13.54 14.27
C TRP A 703 -10.82 -13.89 13.59
N MET A 704 -10.13 -14.91 14.12
CA MET A 704 -8.97 -15.57 13.51
C MET A 704 -9.29 -17.06 13.38
N ILE A 705 -9.49 -17.52 12.15
CA ILE A 705 -10.07 -18.83 11.87
C ILE A 705 -9.20 -19.56 10.85
N ASN A 706 -8.84 -20.80 11.14
CA ASN A 706 -8.22 -21.70 10.19
C ASN A 706 -6.89 -21.17 9.58
N ALA A 707 -5.88 -20.95 10.42
CA ALA A 707 -4.50 -20.71 9.97
C ALA A 707 -3.54 -21.65 10.71
N PRO A 708 -3.48 -22.93 10.33
CA PRO A 708 -2.84 -23.99 11.11
C PRO A 708 -1.31 -23.82 11.25
N GLY A 709 -0.66 -23.05 10.38
CA GLY A 709 0.76 -22.71 10.48
C GLY A 709 1.06 -21.56 11.44
N LEU A 710 0.05 -20.76 11.82
CA LEU A 710 0.21 -19.47 12.49
C LEU A 710 -0.22 -19.51 13.96
N ASN A 711 0.28 -18.57 14.76
CA ASN A 711 -0.42 -18.21 15.99
C ASN A 711 -1.62 -17.31 15.62
N GLY A 712 -2.68 -17.23 16.43
CA GLY A 712 -3.77 -16.27 16.21
C GLY A 712 -3.33 -14.84 16.54
N LEU A 713 -3.30 -14.50 17.83
CA LEU A 713 -2.81 -13.20 18.31
C LEU A 713 -1.53 -13.41 19.13
N ARG A 714 -0.45 -12.73 18.76
CA ARG A 714 0.84 -12.88 19.44
C ARG A 714 1.52 -11.56 19.74
N PHE A 715 2.02 -11.44 20.98
CA PHE A 715 2.97 -10.40 21.40
C PHE A 715 4.35 -11.04 21.52
N ASP A 716 5.27 -10.67 20.64
CA ASP A 716 6.59 -11.28 20.60
C ASP A 716 7.69 -10.39 20.03
N SER A 717 8.78 -10.25 20.79
CA SER A 717 10.07 -9.76 20.33
C SER A 717 11.17 -10.17 21.34
N GLY A 718 12.31 -9.48 21.36
CA GLY A 718 13.32 -9.62 22.42
C GLY A 718 12.66 -9.53 23.80
N CYS A 719 11.91 -8.46 24.01
CA CYS A 719 10.94 -8.27 25.09
C CYS A 719 9.50 -8.49 24.58
N GLY A 720 8.64 -9.03 25.43
CA GLY A 720 7.19 -9.11 25.22
C GLY A 720 6.53 -7.74 25.29
N GLY A 721 5.20 -7.73 25.24
CA GLY A 721 4.41 -6.50 25.24
C GLY A 721 4.05 -5.96 26.61
N ASP A 722 3.35 -4.83 26.62
CA ASP A 722 2.61 -4.34 27.78
C ASP A 722 1.35 -3.56 27.38
N ASN A 723 0.41 -3.42 28.33
CA ASN A 723 -0.77 -2.55 28.22
C ASN A 723 -1.63 -2.80 26.97
N GLY A 724 -1.86 -4.07 26.63
CA GLY A 724 -2.69 -4.48 25.50
C GLY A 724 -4.09 -4.89 25.95
N ASP A 725 -5.11 -4.40 25.26
CA ASP A 725 -6.52 -4.72 25.52
C ASP A 725 -7.03 -5.72 24.50
N ILE A 726 -7.64 -6.80 24.95
CA ILE A 726 -8.16 -7.88 24.12
C ILE A 726 -9.54 -8.25 24.65
N TYR A 727 -10.60 -7.98 23.88
CA TYR A 727 -11.94 -8.40 24.30
C TYR A 727 -12.91 -8.73 23.17
N ASN A 728 -13.75 -9.75 23.38
CA ASN A 728 -14.66 -10.28 22.35
C ASN A 728 -13.88 -10.77 21.12
N VAL A 729 -12.93 -11.69 21.30
CA VAL A 729 -12.03 -12.16 20.24
C VAL A 729 -12.07 -13.69 20.13
N VAL A 730 -12.18 -14.20 18.90
CA VAL A 730 -12.21 -15.63 18.60
C VAL A 730 -10.90 -16.02 17.89
N SER A 731 -10.22 -17.04 18.39
CA SER A 731 -8.99 -17.60 17.80
C SER A 731 -9.02 -19.13 17.78
N ILE A 732 -9.29 -19.70 16.61
CA ILE A 732 -9.59 -21.12 16.44
C ILE A 732 -8.91 -21.71 15.21
N GLY A 733 -8.52 -22.98 15.30
CA GLY A 733 -7.86 -23.69 14.19
C GLY A 733 -6.46 -23.18 13.87
N GLN A 734 -5.81 -22.52 14.83
CA GLN A 734 -4.45 -22.00 14.70
C GLN A 734 -3.42 -23.05 15.17
N ASN A 735 -2.13 -22.84 14.92
CA ASN A 735 -1.08 -23.56 15.64
C ASN A 735 -1.15 -23.26 17.15
N ARG A 736 -1.33 -21.98 17.49
CA ARG A 736 -1.57 -21.50 18.86
C ARG A 736 -2.60 -20.36 18.84
N GLY A 737 -3.58 -20.35 19.73
CA GLY A 737 -4.65 -19.35 19.73
C GLY A 737 -4.18 -17.95 20.13
N PHE A 738 -3.90 -17.76 21.42
CA PHE A 738 -3.43 -16.49 22.01
C PHE A 738 -2.07 -16.72 22.69
N ARG A 739 -1.05 -15.96 22.27
CA ARG A 739 0.32 -16.02 22.81
C ARG A 739 0.74 -14.63 23.27
N LEU A 740 0.28 -14.24 24.45
CA LEU A 740 0.34 -12.87 24.99
C LEU A 740 1.51 -12.76 25.98
N LYS A 741 2.73 -12.65 25.46
CA LYS A 741 3.94 -12.43 26.28
C LYS A 741 4.01 -10.97 26.70
N GLY A 742 4.50 -10.69 27.90
CA GLY A 742 4.51 -9.33 28.42
C GLY A 742 3.90 -9.22 29.80
N ASP A 743 3.35 -8.06 30.15
CA ASP A 743 2.53 -7.88 31.35
C ASP A 743 1.51 -6.73 31.20
N TYR A 744 0.63 -6.53 32.19
CA TYR A 744 -0.42 -5.51 32.19
C TYR A 744 -1.38 -5.57 30.99
N HIS A 745 -1.69 -6.78 30.51
CA HIS A 745 -2.70 -7.00 29.48
C HIS A 745 -4.08 -7.16 30.11
N ASP A 746 -5.11 -6.62 29.45
CA ASP A 746 -6.52 -6.83 29.83
C ASP A 746 -7.16 -7.78 28.81
N VAL A 747 -7.42 -9.02 29.21
CA VAL A 747 -7.93 -10.10 28.33
C VAL A 747 -9.30 -10.58 28.80
N TYR A 748 -10.35 -10.26 28.05
CA TYR A 748 -11.73 -10.56 28.43
C TYR A 748 -12.47 -11.26 27.29
N HIS A 749 -13.41 -12.16 27.56
CA HIS A 749 -14.30 -12.67 26.51
C HIS A 749 -13.55 -13.24 25.29
N VAL A 750 -12.42 -13.94 25.51
CA VAL A 750 -11.68 -14.59 24.42
C VAL A 750 -12.10 -16.05 24.27
N THR A 751 -12.25 -16.51 23.02
CA THR A 751 -12.68 -17.88 22.71
C THR A 751 -11.59 -18.60 21.92
N ALA A 752 -10.99 -19.63 22.51
CA ALA A 752 -9.94 -20.43 21.90
C ALA A 752 -10.18 -21.94 22.02
N TYR A 753 -10.27 -22.62 20.88
CA TYR A 753 -10.36 -24.05 20.79
C TYR A 753 -9.89 -24.56 19.42
N ASP A 754 -9.69 -25.87 19.32
CA ASP A 754 -9.16 -26.55 18.11
C ASP A 754 -7.80 -26.01 17.62
N ASN A 755 -7.07 -25.29 18.48
CA ASN A 755 -5.69 -24.91 18.24
C ASN A 755 -4.76 -26.10 18.51
N GLU A 756 -3.65 -26.19 17.78
CA GLU A 756 -2.82 -27.40 17.79
C GLU A 756 -1.99 -27.58 19.06
N ARG A 757 -1.30 -26.52 19.50
CA ARG A 757 -0.32 -26.58 20.60
C ARG A 757 -0.76 -25.84 21.85
N GLN A 758 -1.48 -24.73 21.70
CA GLN A 758 -1.83 -23.84 22.81
C GLN A 758 -3.13 -23.08 22.50
N ASP A 759 -4.07 -22.99 23.44
CA ASP A 759 -5.27 -22.16 23.26
C ASP A 759 -5.02 -20.74 23.78
N ILE A 760 -4.74 -20.61 25.07
CA ILE A 760 -4.44 -19.33 25.73
C ILE A 760 -3.10 -19.43 26.46
N SER A 761 -2.24 -18.42 26.31
CA SER A 761 -0.95 -18.35 26.97
C SER A 761 -0.60 -16.92 27.39
N LEU A 762 -0.47 -16.76 28.70
CA LEU A 762 0.04 -15.61 29.43
C LEU A 762 1.26 -16.07 30.25
N PRO A 763 2.44 -16.22 29.60
CA PRO A 763 3.63 -16.80 30.22
C PRO A 763 4.30 -15.86 31.25
N GLU A 764 5.10 -16.45 32.14
CA GLU A 764 5.82 -15.73 33.21
C GLU A 764 7.11 -15.03 32.75
N TYR A 765 7.50 -15.21 31.49
CA TYR A 765 8.75 -14.73 30.92
C TYR A 765 8.52 -13.63 29.88
N LYS A 766 9.62 -13.00 29.41
CA LYS A 766 9.65 -11.95 28.39
C LYS A 766 9.07 -10.59 28.81
N PHE A 767 8.70 -10.36 30.07
CA PHE A 767 8.45 -8.98 30.49
C PHE A 767 9.76 -8.31 30.88
N CYS A 768 10.05 -7.14 30.29
CA CYS A 768 11.33 -6.46 30.48
C CYS A 768 11.22 -5.16 31.30
N GLY A 769 10.18 -5.03 32.13
CA GLY A 769 9.81 -3.75 32.74
C GLY A 769 9.07 -2.83 31.75
N LEU A 770 8.55 -1.70 32.23
CA LEU A 770 7.78 -0.75 31.41
C LEU A 770 8.68 0.10 30.48
N ASP A 771 9.95 0.25 30.86
CA ASP A 771 11.02 0.91 30.13
C ASP A 771 11.67 0.00 29.06
N HIS A 772 11.52 -1.32 29.19
CA HIS A 772 12.08 -2.36 28.31
C HIS A 772 13.62 -2.48 28.43
N GLU A 773 14.18 -2.23 29.62
CA GLU A 773 15.65 -2.19 29.82
C GLU A 773 16.26 -3.43 30.52
N SER A 774 15.47 -4.28 31.20
CA SER A 774 15.98 -5.44 31.97
C SER A 774 15.06 -6.66 31.85
N ASP A 775 15.59 -7.88 31.77
CA ASP A 775 14.82 -9.13 31.67
C ASP A 775 14.44 -9.79 33.01
N ASP A 776 14.71 -9.13 34.15
CA ASP A 776 14.50 -9.67 35.51
C ASP A 776 13.03 -9.56 36.01
N HIS A 777 12.09 -9.18 35.15
CA HIS A 777 10.70 -9.00 35.56
C HIS A 777 9.82 -10.21 35.26
N ARG A 778 8.96 -10.56 36.22
CA ARG A 778 7.95 -11.61 36.05
C ARG A 778 6.83 -11.14 35.11
N GLY A 779 6.67 -11.82 33.98
CA GLY A 779 5.62 -11.52 33.02
C GLY A 779 4.23 -11.96 33.45
N ASN A 780 3.23 -11.27 32.92
CA ASN A 780 1.79 -11.50 33.06
C ASN A 780 1.25 -11.54 34.50
N TRP A 781 2.06 -11.19 35.50
CA TRP A 781 1.64 -11.19 36.89
C TRP A 781 0.50 -10.19 37.15
N ASN A 782 0.54 -9.05 36.46
CA ASN A 782 -0.41 -7.95 36.58
C ASN A 782 -1.43 -7.92 35.43
N SER A 783 -1.47 -8.97 34.62
CA SER A 783 -2.44 -9.08 33.52
C SER A 783 -3.75 -9.70 34.00
N ASN A 784 -4.86 -9.32 33.39
CA ASN A 784 -6.19 -9.81 33.68
C ASN A 784 -6.64 -10.86 32.64
N LEU A 785 -7.37 -11.87 33.08
CA LEU A 785 -8.02 -12.87 32.23
C LEU A 785 -9.40 -13.21 32.81
N TYR A 786 -10.48 -12.86 32.11
CA TYR A 786 -11.86 -13.15 32.55
C TYR A 786 -12.78 -13.60 31.40
N ASN A 787 -13.87 -14.28 31.74
CA ASN A 787 -14.95 -14.67 30.82
C ASN A 787 -14.47 -15.39 29.55
N SER A 788 -13.47 -16.25 29.68
CA SER A 788 -12.71 -16.77 28.53
C SER A 788 -12.77 -18.29 28.41
N ILE A 789 -12.71 -18.79 27.17
CA ILE A 789 -12.78 -20.21 26.81
C ILE A 789 -11.41 -20.68 26.33
N ALA A 790 -10.87 -21.71 26.99
CA ALA A 790 -9.73 -22.50 26.52
C ALA A 790 -10.12 -23.99 26.47
N HIS A 791 -9.79 -24.69 25.39
CA HIS A 791 -10.15 -26.11 25.26
C HIS A 791 -9.19 -27.04 26.01
N GLY A 792 -7.97 -27.22 25.51
CA GLY A 792 -7.05 -28.25 25.97
C GLY A 792 -5.77 -27.73 26.59
N SER A 793 -5.38 -26.48 26.30
CA SER A 793 -4.09 -25.94 26.74
C SER A 793 -4.17 -24.48 27.18
N MET A 794 -3.86 -24.25 28.46
CA MET A 794 -3.83 -22.92 29.08
C MET A 794 -2.54 -22.74 29.90
N GLU A 795 -1.84 -21.63 29.66
CA GLU A 795 -0.71 -21.14 30.45
C GLU A 795 -1.11 -19.77 31.01
N CYS A 796 -1.13 -19.60 32.33
CA CYS A 796 -1.56 -18.34 32.94
C CYS A 796 -0.74 -18.01 34.19
N THR A 797 -0.08 -16.85 34.17
CA THR A 797 0.73 -16.33 35.29
C THR A 797 0.04 -15.20 36.05
N SER A 798 -1.12 -14.74 35.56
CA SER A 798 -1.94 -13.75 36.27
C SER A 798 -2.15 -14.16 37.72
N ARG A 799 -2.11 -13.18 38.63
CA ARG A 799 -2.47 -13.34 40.04
C ARG A 799 -3.84 -13.97 40.26
N LEU A 800 -4.74 -13.83 39.29
CA LEU A 800 -6.09 -14.42 39.27
C LEU A 800 -6.07 -15.92 38.99
N CYS A 801 -5.12 -16.37 38.19
CA CYS A 801 -4.95 -17.76 37.83
C CYS A 801 -4.09 -18.49 38.87
N ARG A 802 -2.89 -17.95 39.17
CA ARG A 802 -1.82 -18.67 39.86
C ARG A 802 -1.28 -17.89 41.07
N PRO A 803 -1.11 -18.52 42.24
CA PRO A 803 -0.53 -17.87 43.41
C PRO A 803 0.99 -17.67 43.32
N LEU A 804 1.50 -16.71 44.10
CA LEU A 804 2.90 -16.22 44.02
C LEU A 804 3.98 -17.28 44.24
N LYS A 805 3.80 -18.19 45.22
CA LYS A 805 4.85 -19.09 45.72
C LYS A 805 4.52 -20.59 45.63
N ASN A 806 3.29 -20.96 45.25
CA ASN A 806 2.83 -22.36 45.23
C ASN A 806 2.08 -22.66 43.91
N THR A 807 1.82 -23.94 43.62
CA THR A 807 0.95 -24.37 42.51
C THR A 807 -0.46 -24.73 42.98
N GLN A 808 -0.80 -24.36 44.23
CA GLN A 808 -2.05 -24.69 44.90
C GLN A 808 -2.73 -23.44 45.46
N VAL A 809 -4.06 -23.48 45.52
CA VAL A 809 -4.98 -22.45 46.04
C VAL A 809 -5.91 -23.08 47.08
N GLU A 810 -6.34 -22.29 48.06
CA GLU A 810 -7.31 -22.71 49.08
C GLU A 810 -8.71 -22.28 48.64
N ILE A 811 -9.62 -23.25 48.48
CA ILE A 811 -10.99 -23.02 48.04
C ILE A 811 -11.91 -23.81 48.96
N GLU A 812 -12.79 -23.09 49.67
CA GLU A 812 -13.80 -23.70 50.55
C GLU A 812 -13.23 -24.65 51.61
N GLY A 813 -11.98 -24.43 52.03
CA GLY A 813 -11.28 -25.26 53.02
C GLY A 813 -10.52 -26.45 52.43
N GLU A 814 -10.45 -26.58 51.10
CA GLU A 814 -9.65 -27.58 50.38
C GLU A 814 -8.45 -26.96 49.66
N THR A 815 -7.30 -27.64 49.74
CA THR A 815 -6.07 -27.30 48.99
C THR A 815 -6.13 -27.92 47.60
N LEU A 816 -6.44 -27.12 46.58
CA LEU A 816 -6.56 -27.57 45.18
C LEU A 816 -5.39 -27.04 44.34
N THR A 817 -5.10 -27.68 43.20
CA THR A 817 -4.21 -27.04 42.21
C THR A 817 -4.85 -25.76 41.68
N TRP A 818 -4.05 -24.74 41.37
CA TRP A 818 -4.58 -23.47 40.83
C TRP A 818 -5.39 -23.65 39.53
N MET A 819 -5.09 -24.70 38.76
CA MET A 819 -5.79 -25.02 37.52
C MET A 819 -7.16 -25.66 37.76
N HIS A 820 -7.55 -25.93 39.00
CA HIS A 820 -8.82 -26.58 39.33
C HIS A 820 -10.00 -25.72 38.88
N PHE A 821 -11.08 -26.37 38.41
CA PHE A 821 -12.23 -25.68 37.84
C PHE A 821 -12.85 -24.63 38.78
N TYR A 822 -13.11 -24.97 40.04
CA TYR A 822 -13.63 -24.04 41.06
C TYR A 822 -12.79 -22.75 41.25
N ASN A 823 -11.49 -22.78 40.94
CA ASN A 823 -10.66 -21.57 40.97
C ASN A 823 -10.95 -20.69 39.76
N LEU A 824 -11.01 -21.31 38.59
CA LEU A 824 -11.10 -20.66 37.28
C LEU A 824 -12.51 -20.13 37.00
N GLU A 825 -13.56 -20.84 37.44
CA GLU A 825 -14.95 -20.42 37.24
C GLU A 825 -15.27 -19.08 37.92
N ARG A 826 -14.59 -18.75 39.02
CA ARG A 826 -14.76 -17.46 39.73
C ARG A 826 -14.33 -16.26 38.90
N ALA A 827 -13.50 -16.49 37.88
CA ALA A 827 -13.10 -15.50 36.89
C ALA A 827 -13.87 -15.67 35.56
N GLY A 828 -14.90 -16.53 35.51
CA GLY A 828 -15.58 -16.88 34.27
C GLY A 828 -14.68 -17.61 33.28
N ILE A 829 -13.64 -18.33 33.73
CA ILE A 829 -12.75 -19.06 32.82
C ILE A 829 -13.23 -20.49 32.67
N TRP A 830 -13.65 -20.83 31.45
CA TRP A 830 -13.94 -22.19 31.05
C TRP A 830 -12.68 -22.82 30.47
N PHE A 831 -12.08 -23.78 31.17
CA PHE A 831 -10.88 -24.50 30.72
C PHE A 831 -11.13 -26.00 30.64
N GLY A 832 -11.34 -26.54 29.44
CA GLY A 832 -11.80 -27.93 29.23
C GLY A 832 -11.02 -29.00 29.99
N ARG A 833 -9.70 -28.81 30.15
CA ARG A 833 -8.83 -29.73 30.89
C ARG A 833 -9.11 -29.78 32.39
N SER A 834 -9.50 -28.66 33.01
CA SER A 834 -9.77 -28.58 34.46
C SER A 834 -11.09 -29.23 34.85
N MET A 835 -12.02 -29.38 33.90
CA MET A 835 -13.33 -30.00 34.09
C MET A 835 -13.35 -31.49 33.76
N SER A 836 -12.25 -32.04 33.26
CA SER A 836 -12.16 -33.48 32.99
C SER A 836 -12.13 -34.23 34.32
N VAL A 837 -13.02 -35.22 34.48
CA VAL A 837 -13.09 -36.10 35.65
C VAL A 837 -13.03 -37.57 35.21
N ASN A 838 -12.54 -38.45 36.07
CA ASN A 838 -12.59 -39.88 35.85
C ASN A 838 -13.99 -40.44 36.15
N VAL A 839 -14.18 -41.74 35.97
CA VAL A 839 -15.47 -42.43 36.20
C VAL A 839 -16.01 -42.35 37.64
N TYR A 840 -15.18 -41.89 38.59
CA TYR A 840 -15.54 -41.70 40.00
C TYR A 840 -15.75 -40.22 40.35
N GLY A 841 -15.69 -39.31 39.37
CA GLY A 841 -15.83 -37.86 39.59
C GLY A 841 -14.56 -37.14 40.04
N ASN A 842 -13.40 -37.83 40.10
CA ASN A 842 -12.14 -37.19 40.49
C ASN A 842 -11.48 -36.47 39.29
N PRO A 843 -10.90 -35.28 39.46
CA PRO A 843 -10.21 -34.55 38.38
C PRO A 843 -9.19 -35.42 37.63
N ASN A 844 -9.27 -35.43 36.30
CA ASN A 844 -8.48 -36.22 35.38
C ASN A 844 -7.80 -35.32 34.34
N TRP A 845 -6.48 -35.12 34.47
CA TRP A 845 -5.69 -34.28 33.56
C TRP A 845 -5.29 -34.95 32.24
N ARG A 846 -5.86 -36.13 31.94
CA ARG A 846 -5.64 -36.89 30.69
C ARG A 846 -6.87 -36.78 29.76
N PRO A 847 -6.66 -36.74 28.43
CA PRO A 847 -7.75 -36.65 27.47
C PRO A 847 -8.66 -37.90 27.50
N PRO A 848 -9.91 -37.80 27.01
CA PRO A 848 -10.53 -36.60 26.42
C PRO A 848 -10.90 -35.56 27.47
N PHE A 849 -10.75 -34.28 27.11
CA PHE A 849 -11.15 -33.15 27.96
C PHE A 849 -12.58 -32.71 27.63
N ALA A 850 -13.22 -31.95 28.51
CA ALA A 850 -14.45 -31.27 28.16
C ALA A 850 -14.18 -30.36 26.95
N THR A 851 -15.07 -30.36 25.95
CA THR A 851 -14.87 -29.59 24.72
C THR A 851 -15.91 -28.47 24.59
N PRO A 852 -15.47 -27.21 24.38
CA PRO A 852 -16.38 -26.07 24.42
C PRO A 852 -17.29 -26.04 23.20
N LYS A 853 -16.94 -26.77 22.14
CA LYS A 853 -17.75 -26.91 20.93
C LYS A 853 -19.14 -27.47 21.23
N PHE A 854 -19.28 -28.34 22.24
CA PHE A 854 -20.59 -28.84 22.63
C PHE A 854 -21.43 -27.79 23.35
N GLU A 855 -20.84 -26.69 23.82
CA GLU A 855 -21.53 -25.62 24.54
C GLU A 855 -21.93 -24.44 23.63
N MET A 856 -21.61 -24.50 22.34
CA MET A 856 -21.88 -23.46 21.34
C MET A 856 -23.06 -23.80 20.43
N GLN A 857 -23.71 -22.78 19.87
CA GLN A 857 -24.87 -22.91 18.98
C GLN A 857 -24.51 -23.63 17.68
N ALA A 858 -23.43 -23.22 17.00
CA ALA A 858 -22.86 -23.93 15.86
C ALA A 858 -21.34 -23.71 15.82
N PRO A 859 -20.52 -24.52 16.51
CA PRO A 859 -19.08 -24.30 16.55
C PRO A 859 -18.43 -24.50 15.16
N TRP A 860 -17.33 -23.79 14.91
CA TRP A 860 -16.38 -24.19 13.87
C TRP A 860 -15.69 -25.50 14.29
N ILE A 861 -15.29 -26.36 13.36
CA ILE A 861 -14.75 -27.69 13.65
C ILE A 861 -13.58 -27.95 12.70
N ARG A 862 -12.36 -28.02 13.25
CA ARG A 862 -11.15 -28.22 12.44
C ARG A 862 -11.23 -29.43 11.51
N PHE A 863 -11.83 -30.51 11.99
CA PHE A 863 -11.93 -31.75 11.24
C PHE A 863 -12.82 -31.65 10.00
N ARG A 864 -13.81 -30.75 9.94
CA ARG A 864 -14.62 -30.56 8.72
C ARG A 864 -13.80 -30.03 7.54
N GLY A 865 -12.70 -29.34 7.84
CA GLY A 865 -11.76 -28.86 6.83
C GLY A 865 -10.76 -29.90 6.33
N PHE A 866 -10.81 -31.16 6.79
CA PHE A 866 -9.87 -32.21 6.36
C PHE A 866 -10.29 -32.91 5.07
N SER A 867 -9.33 -33.53 4.38
CA SER A 867 -9.60 -34.38 3.22
C SER A 867 -10.42 -35.62 3.61
N GLU A 868 -11.23 -36.14 2.69
CA GLU A 868 -12.02 -37.36 2.92
C GLU A 868 -11.13 -38.54 3.36
N SER A 869 -9.95 -38.70 2.76
CA SER A 869 -8.98 -39.73 3.15
C SER A 869 -8.56 -39.61 4.62
N ARG A 870 -8.21 -38.39 5.07
CA ARG A 870 -7.83 -38.12 6.46
C ARG A 870 -9.00 -38.33 7.43
N LEU A 871 -10.23 -38.13 6.97
CA LEU A 871 -11.43 -38.38 7.75
C LEU A 871 -11.73 -39.88 7.90
N ILE A 872 -11.64 -40.64 6.82
CA ILE A 872 -11.76 -42.09 6.85
C ILE A 872 -10.67 -42.71 7.73
N GLU A 873 -9.43 -42.22 7.63
CA GLU A 873 -8.33 -42.67 8.49
C GLU A 873 -8.65 -42.43 9.98
N LYS A 874 -9.19 -41.26 10.30
CA LYS A 874 -9.40 -40.83 11.70
C LYS A 874 -10.69 -41.37 12.32
N PHE A 875 -11.74 -41.59 11.52
CA PHE A 875 -13.09 -41.93 12.00
C PHE A 875 -13.66 -43.23 11.40
N GLY A 876 -12.97 -43.86 10.45
CA GLY A 876 -13.45 -45.06 9.73
C GLY A 876 -14.46 -44.77 8.61
N ALA A 877 -14.96 -43.54 8.51
CA ALA A 877 -15.85 -43.03 7.47
C ALA A 877 -15.78 -41.50 7.43
N ASN A 878 -16.32 -40.86 6.40
CA ASN A 878 -16.56 -39.42 6.42
C ASN A 878 -17.85 -39.13 7.23
N PRO A 879 -17.77 -38.46 8.40
CA PRO A 879 -18.95 -38.20 9.22
C PRO A 879 -19.74 -36.96 8.77
N TRP A 880 -19.34 -36.26 7.70
CA TRP A 880 -20.03 -35.07 7.19
C TRP A 880 -20.41 -35.21 5.71
N ASN A 881 -21.62 -34.76 5.38
CA ASN A 881 -22.14 -34.76 4.00
C ASN A 881 -21.79 -33.47 3.23
N VAL A 882 -21.41 -32.40 3.95
CA VAL A 882 -21.06 -31.08 3.38
C VAL A 882 -19.77 -30.59 4.04
N PRO A 883 -18.71 -30.28 3.27
CA PRO A 883 -17.43 -29.80 3.81
C PRO A 883 -17.46 -28.31 4.19
N ALA A 884 -18.34 -27.52 3.57
CA ALA A 884 -18.54 -26.13 3.94
C ALA A 884 -19.07 -26.03 5.37
N GLN A 885 -18.58 -25.04 6.12
CA GLN A 885 -18.94 -24.85 7.50
C GLN A 885 -19.32 -23.39 7.78
N ASP A 886 -20.57 -23.22 8.18
CA ASP A 886 -21.00 -22.03 8.90
C ASP A 886 -20.80 -22.22 10.40
N TYR A 887 -20.72 -21.11 11.13
CA TYR A 887 -20.49 -21.13 12.55
C TYR A 887 -21.14 -19.95 13.28
N ASP A 888 -21.72 -20.28 14.43
CA ASP A 888 -22.33 -19.40 15.43
C ASP A 888 -21.67 -19.68 16.78
N PHE A 889 -20.89 -18.71 17.25
CA PHE A 889 -20.11 -18.84 18.47
C PHE A 889 -20.89 -18.46 19.74
N ARG A 890 -22.18 -18.14 19.65
CA ARG A 890 -23.03 -17.95 20.85
C ARG A 890 -23.09 -19.24 21.66
N PRO A 891 -23.21 -19.16 22.99
CA PRO A 891 -23.62 -20.30 23.79
C PRO A 891 -24.94 -20.91 23.26
N LYS A 892 -25.05 -22.23 23.25
CA LYS A 892 -26.34 -22.89 22.94
C LYS A 892 -27.29 -22.79 24.14
N LYS A 893 -28.60 -22.86 23.91
CA LYS A 893 -29.58 -22.92 25.01
C LYS A 893 -29.25 -24.03 26.02
N GLY A 894 -29.22 -23.67 27.31
CA GLY A 894 -28.90 -24.59 28.40
C GLY A 894 -27.41 -24.93 28.53
N SER A 895 -26.55 -24.20 27.83
CA SER A 895 -25.09 -24.27 27.96
C SER A 895 -24.63 -23.80 29.34
N TYR A 896 -23.54 -24.38 29.84
CA TYR A 896 -22.86 -23.88 31.04
C TYR A 896 -22.22 -22.50 30.81
N LEU A 897 -21.97 -22.11 29.56
CA LEU A 897 -21.37 -20.81 29.28
C LEU A 897 -22.33 -19.65 29.57
N ILE A 898 -23.63 -19.93 29.72
CA ILE A 898 -24.66 -18.93 29.98
C ILE A 898 -24.61 -18.51 31.45
N ASP A 899 -24.70 -17.20 31.72
CA ASP A 899 -24.82 -16.61 33.05
C ASP A 899 -23.72 -17.08 34.04
N SER A 900 -22.52 -17.41 33.53
CA SER A 900 -21.43 -18.01 34.31
C SER A 900 -20.14 -17.18 34.29
N GLY A 901 -20.19 -15.99 33.68
CA GLY A 901 -19.13 -15.00 33.66
C GLY A 901 -19.26 -13.98 34.80
N VAL A 902 -18.33 -13.03 34.80
CA VAL A 902 -18.25 -11.92 35.75
C VAL A 902 -18.48 -10.58 35.04
N VAL A 903 -19.10 -9.65 35.76
CA VAL A 903 -19.32 -8.29 35.24
C VAL A 903 -18.00 -7.55 35.15
N ILE A 904 -17.68 -7.05 33.96
CA ILE A 904 -16.50 -6.25 33.68
C ILE A 904 -16.99 -4.85 33.29
N PRO A 905 -16.82 -3.85 34.16
CA PRO A 905 -17.24 -2.49 33.88
C PRO A 905 -16.69 -2.00 32.55
N GLY A 906 -17.59 -1.54 31.69
CA GLY A 906 -17.23 -1.04 30.38
C GLY A 906 -17.14 -2.04 29.25
N VAL A 907 -17.22 -3.34 29.51
CA VAL A 907 -17.17 -4.37 28.48
C VAL A 907 -18.53 -5.01 28.28
N ASN A 908 -19.18 -5.39 29.39
CA ASN A 908 -20.44 -6.12 29.37
C ASN A 908 -21.53 -5.53 30.29
N ASN A 909 -21.27 -4.42 31.01
CA ASN A 909 -22.28 -3.80 31.88
C ASN A 909 -23.19 -2.78 31.19
N GLY A 910 -22.95 -2.48 29.90
CA GLY A 910 -23.72 -1.52 29.11
C GLY A 910 -23.35 -0.05 29.32
N GLU A 911 -22.30 0.23 30.10
CA GLU A 911 -21.81 1.58 30.30
C GLU A 911 -20.75 1.92 29.24
N ASP A 912 -20.92 3.05 28.57
CA ASP A 912 -19.81 3.67 27.84
C ASP A 912 -18.83 4.19 28.89
N VAL A 913 -17.65 3.55 29.01
CA VAL A 913 -16.67 3.94 30.04
C VAL A 913 -16.23 5.37 29.82
N ASP A 914 -16.49 6.22 30.80
CA ASP A 914 -15.78 7.47 30.93
C ASP A 914 -14.36 7.16 31.40
N ASN A 915 -13.40 7.26 30.49
CA ASN A 915 -11.97 7.10 30.73
C ASN A 915 -11.38 8.13 31.73
N SER A 916 -12.20 8.96 32.38
CA SER A 916 -11.79 9.82 33.50
C SER A 916 -12.00 9.20 34.89
N ILE A 917 -12.79 8.13 35.02
CA ILE A 917 -13.25 7.58 36.31
C ILE A 917 -12.43 6.35 36.78
N VAL A 918 -11.64 5.74 35.89
CA VAL A 918 -10.92 4.47 36.15
C VAL A 918 -9.41 4.71 36.42
N LYS A 919 -8.75 3.80 37.15
CA LYS A 919 -7.30 3.89 37.43
C LYS A 919 -6.50 3.81 36.12
N ALA A 920 -5.54 4.72 35.98
CA ALA A 920 -4.68 4.78 34.82
C ALA A 920 -3.66 3.64 34.83
N LYS A 921 -3.42 3.07 33.64
CA LYS A 921 -2.46 1.98 33.44
C LYS A 921 -1.02 2.44 33.75
N PRO A 922 -0.17 1.56 34.30
CA PRO A 922 1.25 1.88 34.46
C PRO A 922 1.87 2.30 33.13
N GLY A 923 2.74 3.30 33.16
CA GLY A 923 3.39 3.87 31.97
C GLY A 923 2.57 4.92 31.22
N TYR A 924 1.30 5.16 31.59
CA TYR A 924 0.50 6.26 31.03
C TYR A 924 1.08 7.57 31.58
N GLY A 925 1.60 8.44 30.71
CA GLY A 925 2.48 9.56 31.10
C GLY A 925 1.98 10.38 32.30
N ASN A 926 2.87 10.56 33.28
CA ASN A 926 2.72 11.33 34.54
C ASN A 926 1.94 10.70 35.70
N LEU A 927 2.35 9.52 36.17
CA LEU A 927 1.88 8.98 37.46
C LEU A 927 3.06 8.56 38.33
N GLU A 928 3.79 9.55 38.85
CA GLU A 928 4.70 9.31 39.98
C GLU A 928 3.86 9.08 41.25
N ASN A 929 4.18 8.03 42.00
CA ASN A 929 3.67 7.73 43.35
C ASN A 929 2.20 7.25 43.48
N LYS A 930 1.64 6.52 42.50
CA LYS A 930 0.40 5.76 42.71
C LYS A 930 0.66 4.25 42.67
N ASP A 931 0.30 3.56 43.75
CA ASP A 931 0.21 2.11 43.78
C ASP A 931 -1.03 1.67 42.97
N LEU A 932 -0.78 1.03 41.83
CA LEU A 932 -1.82 0.57 40.89
C LEU A 932 -2.25 -0.88 41.18
N ASN A 933 -1.78 -1.47 42.30
CA ASN A 933 -2.01 -2.89 42.61
C ASN A 933 -3.35 -3.20 43.29
N GLU A 934 -4.14 -2.18 43.65
CA GLU A 934 -5.44 -2.37 44.31
C GLU A 934 -6.59 -2.19 43.29
N GLU A 935 -7.41 -3.23 43.08
CA GLU A 935 -8.67 -3.29 42.31
C GLU A 935 -8.64 -3.36 40.76
N ASP A 936 -9.53 -4.22 40.23
CA ASP A 936 -9.51 -4.88 38.91
C ASP A 936 -10.18 -4.08 37.76
N CYS A 937 -10.06 -2.75 37.72
CA CYS A 937 -10.61 -1.93 36.63
C CYS A 937 -9.57 -0.91 36.14
N THR A 938 -9.19 -1.01 34.87
CA THR A 938 -8.19 -0.19 34.18
C THR A 938 -8.80 0.59 33.00
N LEU A 939 -8.20 1.73 32.64
CA LEU A 939 -8.61 2.51 31.47
C LEU A 939 -8.44 1.72 30.16
N PHE A 940 -9.50 1.61 29.35
CA PHE A 940 -9.37 1.06 27.99
C PHE A 940 -8.63 2.04 27.07
N ASN A 941 -7.74 1.48 26.25
CA ASN A 941 -6.83 2.27 25.41
C ASN A 941 -7.55 3.05 24.31
N HIS A 942 -8.71 2.57 23.85
CA HIS A 942 -9.48 3.17 22.77
C HIS A 942 -10.96 3.35 23.15
N PRO A 943 -11.60 4.44 22.70
CA PRO A 943 -13.03 4.66 22.91
C PRO A 943 -13.89 3.67 22.12
N ASN A 944 -15.16 3.56 22.51
CA ASN A 944 -16.17 2.86 21.72
C ASN A 944 -16.37 3.56 20.36
N LEU A 945 -16.57 2.76 19.31
CA LEU A 945 -16.86 3.19 17.94
C LEU A 945 -18.19 3.95 17.86
N TYR A 946 -19.17 3.52 18.64
CA TYR A 946 -20.49 4.14 18.79
C TYR A 946 -20.99 3.92 20.22
N SER A 947 -21.89 4.79 20.68
CA SER A 947 -22.48 4.66 22.03
C SER A 947 -23.24 3.34 22.15
N GLY A 948 -23.00 2.62 23.24
CA GLY A 948 -23.59 1.30 23.46
C GLY A 948 -22.98 0.18 22.61
N GLN A 949 -21.79 0.36 22.02
CA GLN A 949 -21.05 -0.74 21.38
C GLN A 949 -20.85 -1.90 22.35
N ASN A 950 -20.40 -1.58 23.57
CA ASN A 950 -20.27 -2.54 24.66
C ASN A 950 -21.62 -2.64 25.36
N ARG A 951 -22.45 -3.57 24.89
CA ARG A 951 -23.82 -3.77 25.36
C ARG A 951 -23.84 -4.35 26.78
N LYS A 952 -24.96 -4.13 27.46
CA LYS A 952 -25.25 -4.84 28.72
C LYS A 952 -25.49 -6.32 28.42
N TYR A 953 -24.89 -7.21 29.20
CA TYR A 953 -25.16 -8.64 29.17
C TYR A 953 -26.66 -8.93 29.35
N VAL A 954 -27.10 -10.07 28.86
CA VAL A 954 -28.50 -10.51 28.89
C VAL A 954 -28.60 -11.73 29.81
N GLY A 955 -29.36 -11.61 30.90
CA GLY A 955 -29.52 -12.69 31.88
C GLY A 955 -29.18 -12.23 33.30
N ASP A 956 -28.83 -13.19 34.15
CA ASP A 956 -28.45 -12.99 35.54
C ASP A 956 -26.97 -12.56 35.65
N ALA A 957 -26.10 -13.02 34.75
CA ALA A 957 -24.68 -12.66 34.66
C ALA A 957 -24.18 -12.67 33.20
N PRO A 958 -22.98 -12.14 32.89
CA PRO A 958 -22.39 -12.26 31.56
C PRO A 958 -22.11 -13.71 31.18
N ASP A 959 -22.10 -14.00 29.89
CA ASP A 959 -21.71 -15.29 29.37
C ASP A 959 -20.19 -15.43 29.26
N ILE A 960 -19.72 -16.67 29.30
CA ILE A 960 -18.32 -17.01 29.05
C ILE A 960 -18.09 -17.12 27.53
N GLY A 961 -17.06 -16.44 27.03
CA GLY A 961 -16.69 -16.41 25.62
C GLY A 961 -17.00 -15.08 24.96
N ALA A 962 -16.87 -15.01 23.64
CA ALA A 962 -16.93 -13.75 22.90
C ALA A 962 -18.35 -13.22 22.62
N TYR A 963 -19.38 -13.99 22.97
CA TYR A 963 -20.77 -13.75 22.62
C TYR A 963 -21.70 -14.05 23.79
N GLU A 964 -22.81 -13.32 23.81
CA GLU A 964 -23.87 -13.41 24.82
C GLU A 964 -25.10 -14.12 24.22
N TYR A 965 -25.66 -15.08 24.95
CA TYR A 965 -26.90 -15.77 24.64
C TYR A 965 -28.11 -14.85 24.86
N GLY A 966 -29.09 -14.93 23.97
CA GLY A 966 -30.27 -14.05 24.03
C GLY A 966 -29.99 -12.59 23.64
N ASP A 967 -28.74 -12.24 23.32
CA ASP A 967 -28.40 -10.96 22.73
C ASP A 967 -29.05 -10.81 21.34
N SER A 968 -29.70 -9.67 21.10
CA SER A 968 -30.35 -9.32 19.85
C SER A 968 -29.39 -8.94 18.71
N VAL A 969 -28.10 -8.78 19.01
CA VAL A 969 -27.06 -8.33 18.08
C VAL A 969 -25.94 -9.36 18.07
N TYR A 970 -25.84 -10.11 16.97
CA TYR A 970 -24.65 -10.90 16.68
C TYR A 970 -23.72 -10.10 15.77
N TRP A 971 -22.53 -9.78 16.26
CA TRP A 971 -21.53 -9.11 15.46
C TRP A 971 -20.79 -10.11 14.56
N ILE A 972 -20.76 -9.83 13.25
CA ILE A 972 -19.91 -10.52 12.27
C ILE A 972 -18.79 -9.55 11.87
N PRO A 973 -17.51 -9.89 12.06
CA PRO A 973 -16.41 -9.05 11.66
C PRO A 973 -16.04 -9.22 10.19
N GLY A 974 -15.23 -8.30 9.68
CA GLY A 974 -14.66 -8.33 8.34
C GLY A 974 -15.27 -7.30 7.38
N TYR A 975 -14.80 -7.37 6.14
CA TYR A 975 -15.28 -6.59 5.01
C TYR A 975 -16.79 -6.75 4.82
N ARG A 976 -17.45 -5.61 4.66
CA ARG A 976 -18.89 -5.48 4.44
C ARG A 976 -19.13 -5.21 2.97
N TYR A 977 -19.64 -6.23 2.30
CA TYR A 977 -20.07 -6.16 0.91
C TYR A 977 -21.21 -5.15 0.74
N PRO A 978 -21.42 -4.61 -0.47
CA PRO A 978 -22.49 -3.66 -0.73
C PRO A 978 -23.90 -4.27 -0.68
N HIS A 979 -23.99 -5.59 -0.54
CA HIS A 979 -25.20 -6.36 -0.29
C HIS A 979 -25.06 -7.15 1.02
N PRO A 980 -26.17 -7.42 1.74
CA PRO A 980 -26.12 -8.26 2.94
C PRO A 980 -25.55 -9.65 2.62
N SER A 981 -24.74 -10.20 3.53
CA SER A 981 -24.33 -11.61 3.44
C SER A 981 -25.52 -12.54 3.69
N VAL A 982 -25.49 -13.77 3.17
CA VAL A 982 -26.46 -14.83 3.49
C VAL A 982 -26.53 -15.04 5.02
N PRO A 983 -27.71 -15.37 5.61
CA PRO A 983 -27.81 -15.49 7.05
C PRO A 983 -26.93 -16.63 7.58
N ILE A 984 -26.33 -16.44 8.75
CA ILE A 984 -25.60 -17.51 9.45
C ILE A 984 -26.52 -18.20 10.46
N PRO A 985 -26.57 -19.55 10.49
CA PRO A 985 -25.98 -20.47 9.50
C PRO A 985 -26.81 -20.55 8.21
N ASN A 986 -26.14 -20.69 7.07
CA ASN A 986 -26.75 -20.88 5.76
C ASN A 986 -26.80 -22.39 5.44
N ASP A 987 -27.65 -23.11 6.16
CA ASP A 987 -27.78 -24.56 6.05
C ASP A 987 -28.66 -25.01 4.86
N GLY A 988 -29.04 -24.10 3.97
CA GLY A 988 -29.95 -24.37 2.85
C GLY A 988 -31.39 -24.68 3.30
N ALA A 989 -31.75 -24.43 4.57
CA ALA A 989 -33.11 -24.58 5.04
C ALA A 989 -34.03 -23.55 4.36
N VAL A 990 -35.10 -24.05 3.77
CA VAL A 990 -36.13 -23.24 3.10
C VAL A 990 -37.19 -22.69 4.06
N ASP A 991 -37.13 -23.09 5.33
CA ASP A 991 -38.09 -22.76 6.39
C ASP A 991 -37.38 -22.33 7.70
N VAL A 992 -36.36 -21.46 7.61
CA VAL A 992 -35.72 -20.93 8.82
C VAL A 992 -36.69 -20.01 9.53
N LEU A 993 -37.04 -20.35 10.78
CA LEU A 993 -37.83 -19.48 11.65
C LEU A 993 -37.13 -18.13 11.75
N ILE A 994 -37.82 -17.05 11.34
CA ILE A 994 -37.32 -15.68 11.48
C ILE A 994 -37.49 -15.25 12.96
N ASP A 995 -36.71 -15.86 13.83
CA ASP A 995 -36.49 -15.41 15.21
C ASP A 995 -35.03 -14.91 15.36
N TYR A 996 -34.52 -14.78 16.59
CA TYR A 996 -33.14 -14.34 16.88
C TYR A 996 -32.04 -15.28 16.34
N SER A 997 -32.39 -16.32 15.58
CA SER A 997 -31.50 -17.28 14.95
C SER A 997 -30.86 -16.80 13.63
N LEU A 998 -31.45 -15.85 12.90
CA LEU A 998 -30.91 -15.36 11.60
C LEU A 998 -30.00 -14.14 11.76
N VAL A 999 -28.72 -14.26 11.35
CA VAL A 999 -27.71 -13.20 11.49
C VAL A 999 -27.20 -12.70 10.13
N TRP A 1000 -27.18 -11.38 9.93
CA TRP A 1000 -26.73 -10.73 8.69
C TRP A 1000 -25.48 -9.87 8.90
N ASN A 1001 -24.53 -9.92 7.96
CA ASN A 1001 -23.51 -8.88 7.86
C ASN A 1001 -24.06 -7.72 7.02
N TYR A 1002 -24.26 -6.56 7.65
CA TYR A 1002 -24.88 -5.40 6.99
C TYR A 1002 -23.93 -4.74 5.98
N PRO A 1003 -24.48 -4.12 4.91
CA PRO A 1003 -23.67 -3.33 3.99
C PRO A 1003 -22.90 -2.20 4.67
N TYR A 1004 -21.75 -1.88 4.09
CA TYR A 1004 -20.89 -0.82 4.62
C TYR A 1004 -21.57 0.57 4.59
N LYS A 1005 -21.46 1.30 5.70
CA LYS A 1005 -21.76 2.73 5.83
C LYS A 1005 -20.62 3.42 6.57
N LYS A 1006 -20.40 4.70 6.28
CA LYS A 1006 -19.42 5.52 7.02
C LYS A 1006 -19.92 5.94 8.41
N ASP A 1007 -21.24 6.00 8.57
CA ASP A 1007 -21.91 6.35 9.80
C ASP A 1007 -23.10 5.40 10.01
N TYR A 1008 -23.11 4.72 11.16
CA TYR A 1008 -24.16 3.78 11.55
C TYR A 1008 -25.08 4.33 12.66
N SER A 1009 -24.86 5.56 13.14
CA SER A 1009 -25.59 6.14 14.29
C SER A 1009 -27.11 6.16 14.14
N ASN A 1010 -27.63 6.11 12.91
CA ASN A 1010 -29.06 6.03 12.60
C ASN A 1010 -29.40 4.81 11.73
N THR A 1011 -28.59 3.77 11.76
CA THR A 1011 -28.88 2.53 11.03
C THR A 1011 -29.81 1.65 11.86
N GLU A 1012 -31.06 1.56 11.44
CA GLU A 1012 -32.01 0.59 11.95
C GLU A 1012 -32.11 -0.60 11.00
N ALA A 1013 -32.21 -1.80 11.56
CA ALA A 1013 -32.52 -3.00 10.82
C ALA A 1013 -33.99 -3.36 11.02
N THR A 1014 -34.79 -3.26 9.96
CA THR A 1014 -36.20 -3.67 9.98
C THR A 1014 -36.30 -5.01 9.26
N VAL A 1015 -36.47 -6.09 10.01
CA VAL A 1015 -36.78 -7.40 9.44
C VAL A 1015 -38.29 -7.48 9.24
N THR A 1016 -38.74 -7.54 7.99
CA THR A 1016 -40.16 -7.76 7.69
C THR A 1016 -40.38 -9.25 7.59
N VAL A 1017 -41.09 -9.82 8.57
CA VAL A 1017 -41.52 -11.22 8.55
C VAL A 1017 -42.83 -11.27 7.77
N SER A 1018 -42.83 -11.89 6.59
CA SER A 1018 -44.03 -12.12 5.78
C SER A 1018 -44.69 -13.43 6.14
#